data_AF-A0A534F071-F1
#
_entry.id   AF-A0A534F071-F1
#
_cell.length_a   1.000
_cell.length_b   1.000
_cell.length_c   1.000
_cell.angle_alpha   90.00
_cell.angle_beta   90.00
_cell.angle_gamma   90.00
#
_symmetry.space_group_name_H-M   'P 1'
#
loop_
_entity.id
_entity.type
_entity.pdbx_description
1 polymer ?
#
loop_
_entity_poly.entity_id
_entity_poly.type
_entity_poly.pdbx_seq_one_letter_code
_entity_poly.pdbx_strand_id
1 'polypeptide(L)'
;MRNAVFLTTLVSCATVLSCAAAAQAPGPARFDEANIRATIRTLSSDEFGGRAPASAGEKLTTEYIASQFKRYGLLPANHGSFLQEVPLVQITANTDAALTVSGATPLTLSFGRDLIVSTPRPQTTVALAGSPLVFAGYGIVAPEYQWNDYAGLDAKGKTVVVLVNDPGYATGDPKLFHGKAMTYYGRWTYKYEEAARRGAAGVLIVHETGPAGYPWEVVQNSNTGPREELPPGDAYHPLTQGWLSHEAAGKLFATAGLSLDELARAAARRGFKPVALKLTASLTLHNEVRSIVSHNVAALVKGSRHPEQVVVYSAHWDHFGTRPGPDGKPQIFHGAIDNASGIAGLLELATVYAAARPAPARSVLFIATTAEEQGLLGAAYYASHPLFPLSDTVADLNMDVMNVYGETRDMTVRGQFMSTLDDALKQAAQRQGLKILPDAEPEKGYYYRADHFEFAKAGVPALSIDGGTDYVGQPPGWGLAQRQAYVRDRYHKPADVYEASWNLAGIRQQLELLYVTGRELADGSDWPAWYSAYGDRTPWRYVMRQPQSRCFGRHSMARLVAAVALALVAVPEGSAAGPLGFYVGGAIGEARVEAGTSSFTIGASQSFRDFSQNHSAFKLITGIRPLPIVSVELSYLDFGHPTGYSLASPGFGTADVSMKGATATGLLFLPIPLVEAYAKAGLARMQGTVHATYCGIDNCAFGPP
;
A
#
# COMPACT_ATOMS: atom_id res chain seq x y z
N MET A 1 1.22 92.11 38.41
CA MET A 1 1.20 90.94 39.31
C MET A 1 0.17 89.96 38.79
N ARG A 2 0.60 88.70 38.59
CA ARG A 2 -0.17 87.45 38.71
C ARG A 2 -1.31 87.14 37.70
N ASN A 3 -0.99 86.11 36.90
CA ASN A 3 -1.76 84.89 36.65
C ASN A 3 -2.75 84.87 35.48
N ALA A 4 -2.22 84.43 34.34
CA ALA A 4 -2.97 83.81 33.25
C ALA A 4 -3.43 82.40 33.68
N VAL A 5 -4.72 82.12 33.49
CA VAL A 5 -5.35 80.82 33.71
C VAL A 5 -5.22 80.02 32.41
N PHE A 6 -4.42 78.95 32.42
CA PHE A 6 -4.34 77.98 31.33
C PHE A 6 -5.33 76.83 31.59
N LEU A 7 -6.23 76.65 30.62
CA LEU A 7 -7.16 75.54 30.50
C LEU A 7 -6.36 74.27 30.19
N THR A 8 -6.37 73.27 31.08
CA THR A 8 -5.72 71.97 30.84
C THR A 8 -6.78 70.92 30.53
N THR A 9 -6.85 70.52 29.26
CA THR A 9 -7.68 69.44 28.75
C THR A 9 -7.08 68.10 29.19
N LEU A 10 -7.77 67.36 30.06
CA LEU A 10 -7.40 65.99 30.45
C LEU A 10 -7.67 65.03 29.27
N VAL A 11 -6.61 64.61 28.60
CA VAL A 11 -6.63 63.45 27.69
C VAL A 11 -6.47 62.20 28.56
N SER A 12 -7.58 61.49 28.77
CA SER A 12 -7.61 60.20 29.46
C SER A 12 -7.00 59.13 28.55
N CYS A 13 -5.73 58.80 28.75
CA CYS A 13 -5.04 57.71 28.06
C CYS A 13 -5.53 56.38 28.64
N ALA A 14 -6.50 55.75 27.98
CA ALA A 14 -6.94 54.40 28.32
C ALA A 14 -5.86 53.41 27.86
N THR A 15 -5.01 52.97 28.79
CA THR A 15 -4.08 51.85 28.60
C THR A 15 -4.88 50.56 28.51
N VAL A 16 -5.21 50.15 27.28
CA VAL A 16 -5.62 48.78 26.99
C VAL A 16 -4.39 47.89 27.25
N LEU A 17 -4.31 47.30 28.43
CA LEU A 17 -3.43 46.15 28.68
C LEU A 17 -3.94 44.99 27.81
N SER A 18 -3.51 44.94 26.56
CA SER A 18 -3.53 43.72 25.77
C SER A 18 -2.59 42.73 26.46
N CYS A 19 -3.17 41.84 27.26
CA CYS A 19 -2.49 40.66 27.75
C CYS A 19 -2.24 39.74 26.54
N ALA A 20 -1.21 40.05 25.76
CA ALA A 20 -0.64 39.13 24.81
C ALA A 20 -0.02 38.00 25.64
N ALA A 21 -0.82 36.96 25.90
CA ALA A 21 -0.28 35.68 26.32
C ALA A 21 0.65 35.23 25.20
N ALA A 22 1.95 35.49 25.34
CA ALA A 22 2.96 34.87 24.52
C ALA A 22 2.71 33.36 24.63
N ALA A 23 2.29 32.73 23.53
CA ALA A 23 2.18 31.28 23.46
C ALA A 23 3.58 30.74 23.80
N GLN A 24 3.75 30.22 25.01
CA GLN A 24 4.96 29.51 25.37
C GLN A 24 5.13 28.40 24.36
N ALA A 25 6.31 28.36 23.73
CA ALA A 25 6.70 27.23 22.91
C ALA A 25 6.45 25.96 23.75
N PRO A 26 5.80 24.92 23.18
CA PRO A 26 5.57 23.68 23.91
C PRO A 26 6.91 23.18 24.46
N GLY A 27 6.91 22.75 25.73
CA GLY A 27 8.09 22.14 26.34
C GLY A 27 8.59 20.93 25.54
N PRO A 28 9.83 20.46 25.77
CA PRO A 28 10.37 19.32 25.04
C PRO A 28 9.46 18.09 25.20
N ALA A 29 9.19 17.40 24.10
CA ALA A 29 8.45 16.14 24.14
C ALA A 29 9.15 15.16 25.07
N ARG A 30 8.36 14.51 25.94
CA ARG A 30 8.89 13.54 26.90
C ARG A 30 8.27 12.18 26.62
N PHE A 31 9.12 11.22 26.30
CA PHE A 31 8.77 9.82 26.10
C PHE A 31 9.12 9.03 27.36
N ASP A 32 8.16 8.26 27.87
CA ASP A 32 8.31 7.52 29.12
C ASP A 32 8.89 6.13 28.84
N GLU A 33 10.14 5.93 29.27
CA GLU A 33 10.81 4.64 29.13
C GLU A 33 10.06 3.48 29.80
N ALA A 34 9.34 3.73 30.90
CA ALA A 34 8.58 2.70 31.58
C ALA A 34 7.41 2.19 30.71
N ASN A 35 6.75 3.09 29.98
CA ASN A 35 5.68 2.72 29.05
C ASN A 35 6.23 1.95 27.85
N ILE A 36 7.39 2.37 27.31
CA ILE A 36 8.07 1.66 26.21
C ILE A 36 8.38 0.23 26.63
N ARG A 37 9.05 0.06 27.79
CA ARG A 37 9.36 -1.28 28.34
C ARG A 37 8.11 -2.12 28.57
N ALA A 38 7.07 -1.54 29.15
CA ALA A 38 5.83 -2.23 29.42
C ALA A 38 5.15 -2.72 28.14
N THR A 39 5.12 -1.88 27.10
CA THR A 39 4.54 -2.23 25.79
C THR A 39 5.31 -3.38 25.15
N ILE A 40 6.64 -3.24 25.02
CA ILE A 40 7.46 -4.28 24.38
C ILE A 40 7.31 -5.60 25.12
N ARG A 41 7.44 -5.59 26.45
CA ARG A 41 7.31 -6.78 27.29
C ARG A 41 5.93 -7.44 27.16
N THR A 42 4.86 -6.65 27.06
CA THR A 42 3.50 -7.16 26.93
C THR A 42 3.29 -7.83 25.58
N LEU A 43 3.56 -7.10 24.49
CA LEU A 43 3.31 -7.57 23.12
C LEU A 43 4.19 -8.77 22.75
N SER A 44 5.42 -8.83 23.29
CA SER A 44 6.37 -9.93 23.08
C SER A 44 6.32 -11.02 24.14
N SER A 45 5.22 -11.13 24.90
CA SER A 45 5.04 -12.20 25.89
C SER A 45 4.51 -13.49 25.25
N ASP A 46 4.69 -14.62 25.95
CA ASP A 46 4.11 -15.91 25.55
C ASP A 46 2.59 -15.84 25.37
N GLU A 47 1.89 -15.04 26.19
CA GLU A 47 0.44 -14.84 26.14
C GLU A 47 -0.02 -14.29 24.77
N PHE A 48 0.79 -13.41 24.17
CA PHE A 48 0.52 -12.83 22.86
C PHE A 48 0.95 -13.76 21.70
N GLY A 49 1.61 -14.88 22.01
CA GLY A 49 1.79 -16.03 21.12
C GLY A 49 2.48 -15.74 19.79
N GLY A 50 3.24 -14.64 19.70
CA GLY A 50 3.92 -14.17 18.48
C GLY A 50 3.03 -13.46 17.47
N ARG A 51 1.78 -13.11 17.82
CA ARG A 51 0.94 -12.15 17.09
C ARG A 51 0.78 -12.42 15.59
N ALA A 52 0.61 -13.68 15.18
CA ALA A 52 0.29 -13.98 13.78
C ALA A 52 -1.10 -13.42 13.40
N PRO A 53 -1.29 -12.98 12.14
CA PRO A 53 -2.61 -12.64 11.63
C PRO A 53 -3.63 -13.78 11.81
N ALA A 54 -4.88 -13.43 12.09
CA ALA A 54 -6.00 -14.31 12.41
C ALA A 54 -5.77 -15.28 13.60
N SER A 55 -4.81 -14.98 14.48
CA SER A 55 -4.52 -15.79 15.67
C SER A 55 -5.16 -15.21 16.95
N ALA A 56 -5.12 -15.97 18.04
CA ALA A 56 -5.47 -15.44 19.37
C ALA A 56 -4.57 -14.25 19.77
N GLY A 57 -3.30 -14.27 19.35
CA GLY A 57 -2.35 -13.18 19.57
C GLY A 57 -2.75 -11.89 18.87
N GLU A 58 -3.34 -11.95 17.67
CA GLU A 58 -3.91 -10.77 17.00
C GLU A 58 -5.00 -10.14 17.86
N LYS A 59 -5.95 -10.94 18.35
CA LYS A 59 -7.06 -10.42 19.14
C LYS A 59 -6.56 -9.67 20.37
N LEU A 60 -5.60 -10.25 21.10
CA LEU A 60 -4.98 -9.59 22.26
C LEU A 60 -4.23 -8.31 21.86
N THR A 61 -3.50 -8.34 20.75
CA THR A 61 -2.70 -7.20 20.25
C THR A 61 -3.57 -6.03 19.84
N THR A 62 -4.59 -6.29 19.03
CA THR A 62 -5.50 -5.26 18.52
C THR A 62 -6.33 -4.64 19.64
N GLU A 63 -6.82 -5.45 20.59
CA GLU A 63 -7.49 -4.98 21.81
C GLU A 63 -6.55 -4.14 22.69
N TYR A 64 -5.30 -4.59 22.87
CA TYR A 64 -4.30 -3.85 23.63
C TYR A 64 -4.04 -2.47 23.02
N ILE A 65 -3.73 -2.40 21.72
CA ILE A 65 -3.42 -1.14 21.03
C ILE A 65 -4.62 -0.20 21.05
N ALA A 66 -5.83 -0.69 20.72
CA ALA A 66 -7.05 0.11 20.77
C ALA A 66 -7.35 0.61 22.19
N SER A 67 -7.08 -0.19 23.23
CA SER A 67 -7.24 0.22 24.63
C SER A 67 -6.27 1.33 25.04
N GLN A 68 -5.03 1.30 24.55
CA GLN A 68 -4.05 2.36 24.81
C GLN A 68 -4.48 3.66 24.10
N PHE A 69 -4.86 3.60 22.82
CA PHE A 69 -5.38 4.77 22.10
C PHE A 69 -6.58 5.40 22.81
N LYS A 70 -7.54 4.57 23.27
CA LYS A 70 -8.69 5.04 24.05
C LYS A 70 -8.28 5.67 25.38
N ARG A 71 -7.32 5.06 26.09
CA ARG A 71 -6.79 5.58 27.36
C ARG A 71 -6.14 6.96 27.20
N TYR A 72 -5.47 7.20 26.08
CA TYR A 72 -4.86 8.49 25.76
C TYR A 72 -5.86 9.52 25.22
N GLY A 73 -7.11 9.11 24.96
CA GLY A 73 -8.17 10.00 24.47
C GLY A 73 -8.13 10.27 22.97
N LEU A 74 -7.47 9.43 22.18
CA LEU A 74 -7.50 9.53 20.71
C LEU A 74 -8.86 9.11 20.15
N LEU A 75 -9.21 9.65 18.99
CA LEU A 75 -10.44 9.31 18.29
C LEU A 75 -10.24 8.06 17.43
N PRO A 76 -11.24 7.17 17.32
CA PRO A 76 -11.21 6.10 16.31
C PRO A 76 -11.18 6.68 14.90
N ALA A 77 -10.31 6.14 14.03
CA ALA A 77 -10.10 6.67 12.68
C ALA A 77 -11.00 6.04 11.59
N ASN A 78 -11.72 4.95 11.90
CA ASN A 78 -12.56 4.24 10.92
C ASN A 78 -14.04 4.25 11.34
N HIS A 79 -14.80 5.28 10.96
CA HIS A 79 -16.26 5.37 11.20
C HIS A 79 -16.70 5.05 12.65
N GLY A 80 -15.93 5.49 13.64
CA GLY A 80 -16.20 5.22 15.06
C GLY A 80 -15.53 3.94 15.61
N SER A 81 -14.84 3.17 14.78
CA SER A 81 -14.00 2.03 15.14
C SER A 81 -12.51 2.37 15.08
N PHE A 82 -11.73 1.77 15.97
CA PHE A 82 -10.26 1.75 15.86
C PHE A 82 -9.78 0.71 14.85
N LEU A 83 -10.62 -0.24 14.44
CA LEU A 83 -10.23 -1.34 13.56
C LEU A 83 -10.63 -1.05 12.12
N GLN A 84 -9.71 -1.25 11.19
CA GLN A 84 -9.98 -1.39 9.77
C GLN A 84 -9.75 -2.86 9.40
N GLU A 85 -10.81 -3.52 8.93
CA GLU A 85 -10.71 -4.90 8.45
C GLU A 85 -9.81 -4.99 7.22
N VAL A 86 -8.95 -6.00 7.20
CA VAL A 86 -8.07 -6.36 6.10
C VAL A 86 -8.41 -7.80 5.72
N PRO A 87 -9.29 -7.99 4.72
CA PRO A 87 -9.57 -9.32 4.18
C PRO A 87 -8.30 -9.90 3.55
N LEU A 88 -8.00 -11.15 3.86
CA LEU A 88 -6.83 -11.88 3.36
C LEU A 88 -7.25 -13.28 2.89
N VAL A 89 -6.41 -13.88 2.05
CA VAL A 89 -6.50 -15.29 1.73
C VAL A 89 -5.19 -15.96 2.10
N GLN A 90 -5.29 -17.00 2.92
CA GLN A 90 -4.18 -17.86 3.26
C GLN A 90 -4.12 -19.04 2.29
N ILE A 91 -2.97 -19.25 1.67
CA ILE A 91 -2.69 -20.31 0.70
C ILE A 91 -1.51 -21.12 1.24
N THR A 92 -1.74 -22.41 1.48
CA THR A 92 -0.69 -23.35 1.90
C THR A 92 -0.47 -24.36 0.79
N ALA A 93 0.64 -24.26 0.09
CA ALA A 93 0.99 -25.20 -0.98
C ALA A 93 1.52 -26.52 -0.41
N ASN A 94 1.18 -27.64 -1.06
CA ASN A 94 1.80 -28.92 -0.77
C ASN A 94 3.28 -28.91 -1.21
N THR A 95 4.14 -29.50 -0.39
CA THR A 95 5.59 -29.51 -0.65
C THR A 95 6.04 -30.60 -1.62
N ASP A 96 5.13 -31.43 -2.12
CA ASP A 96 5.42 -32.55 -3.02
C ASP A 96 5.49 -32.13 -4.49
N ALA A 97 5.34 -30.84 -4.78
CA ALA A 97 5.42 -30.31 -6.13
C ALA A 97 6.80 -30.54 -6.75
N ALA A 98 6.83 -30.81 -8.05
CA ALA A 98 8.07 -30.87 -8.82
C ALA A 98 7.84 -30.21 -10.18
N LEU A 99 8.80 -29.39 -10.60
CA LEU A 99 8.75 -28.79 -11.93
C LEU A 99 9.37 -29.76 -12.92
N THR A 100 8.55 -30.26 -13.84
CA THR A 100 9.02 -31.07 -14.96
C THR A 100 9.27 -30.18 -16.16
N VAL A 101 10.51 -30.19 -16.63
CA VAL A 101 10.94 -29.47 -17.82
C VAL A 101 11.12 -30.47 -18.95
N SER A 102 10.41 -30.26 -20.05
CA SER A 102 10.43 -31.12 -21.23
C SER A 102 11.22 -30.46 -22.36
N GLY A 103 12.07 -31.27 -23.00
CA GLY A 103 12.94 -30.92 -24.12
C GLY A 103 13.59 -32.19 -24.68
N ALA A 104 14.74 -32.07 -25.35
CA ALA A 104 15.49 -33.23 -25.83
C ALA A 104 15.96 -34.14 -24.68
N THR A 105 16.29 -33.54 -23.54
CA THR A 105 16.60 -34.23 -22.28
C THR A 105 15.66 -33.71 -21.19
N PRO A 106 14.74 -34.53 -20.67
CA PRO A 106 13.86 -34.11 -19.58
C PRO A 106 14.65 -33.79 -18.30
N LEU A 107 14.20 -32.78 -17.56
CA LEU A 107 14.77 -32.37 -16.29
C LEU A 107 13.64 -32.23 -15.26
N THR A 108 13.80 -32.79 -14.07
CA THR A 108 12.87 -32.61 -12.95
C THR A 108 13.57 -31.85 -11.84
N LEU A 109 12.95 -30.76 -11.38
CA LEU A 109 13.45 -29.93 -10.29
C LEU A 109 12.55 -30.09 -9.07
N SER A 110 13.14 -30.51 -7.95
CA SER A 110 12.44 -30.81 -6.71
C SER A 110 12.15 -29.54 -5.90
N PHE A 111 10.95 -29.46 -5.33
CA PHE A 111 10.61 -28.40 -4.38
C PHE A 111 11.56 -28.40 -3.18
N GLY A 112 11.82 -27.22 -2.61
CA GLY A 112 12.77 -27.02 -1.54
C GLY A 112 14.20 -26.91 -2.08
N ARG A 113 14.76 -28.00 -2.61
CA ARG A 113 16.18 -28.05 -3.03
C ARG A 113 16.47 -27.20 -4.27
N ASP A 114 15.70 -27.42 -5.34
CA ASP A 114 15.97 -26.84 -6.66
C ASP A 114 15.05 -25.66 -6.95
N LEU A 115 13.83 -25.72 -6.43
CA LEU A 115 12.73 -24.83 -6.73
C LEU A 115 11.97 -24.46 -5.46
N ILE A 116 11.56 -23.21 -5.37
CA ILE A 116 10.51 -22.76 -4.47
C ILE A 116 9.43 -22.14 -5.34
N VAL A 117 8.18 -22.60 -5.20
CA VAL A 117 7.09 -22.11 -6.05
C VAL A 117 5.80 -22.02 -5.26
N SER A 118 5.05 -20.94 -5.47
CA SER A 118 3.76 -20.70 -4.88
C SER A 118 2.78 -20.23 -5.95
N THR A 119 1.53 -20.02 -5.54
CA THR A 119 0.54 -19.35 -6.37
C THR A 119 -0.04 -18.17 -5.61
N PRO A 120 -0.14 -16.98 -6.24
CA PRO A 120 -0.90 -15.86 -5.69
C PRO A 120 -2.41 -16.02 -5.91
N ARG A 121 -2.85 -17.11 -6.55
CA ARG A 121 -4.26 -17.35 -6.88
C ARG A 121 -4.89 -18.22 -5.80
N PRO A 122 -6.04 -17.83 -5.21
CA PRO A 122 -6.72 -18.60 -4.18
C PRO A 122 -7.47 -19.80 -4.79
N GLN A 123 -6.74 -20.77 -5.30
CA GLN A 123 -7.25 -21.97 -5.95
C GLN A 123 -6.65 -23.21 -5.28
N THR A 124 -7.48 -24.20 -4.99
CA THR A 124 -7.05 -25.46 -4.36
C THR A 124 -6.18 -26.31 -5.28
N THR A 125 -6.21 -26.08 -6.58
CA THR A 125 -5.28 -26.69 -7.53
C THR A 125 -4.94 -25.69 -8.62
N VAL A 126 -3.65 -25.55 -8.91
CA VAL A 126 -3.13 -24.75 -10.01
C VAL A 126 -2.19 -25.62 -10.83
N ALA A 127 -2.40 -25.64 -12.15
CA ALA A 127 -1.58 -26.41 -13.06
C ALA A 127 -0.95 -25.50 -14.12
N LEU A 128 0.37 -25.49 -14.16
CA LEU A 128 1.15 -25.05 -15.30
C LEU A 128 1.32 -26.26 -16.22
N ALA A 129 0.84 -26.21 -17.45
CA ALA A 129 0.85 -27.34 -18.38
C ALA A 129 1.60 -26.97 -19.66
N GLY A 130 2.79 -27.54 -19.86
CA GLY A 130 3.58 -27.37 -21.09
C GLY A 130 3.92 -25.91 -21.42
N SER A 131 4.05 -25.05 -20.42
CA SER A 131 4.28 -23.62 -20.60
C SER A 131 5.66 -23.36 -21.20
N PRO A 132 5.79 -22.70 -22.36
CA PRO A 132 7.09 -22.41 -22.96
C PRO A 132 7.96 -21.55 -22.04
N LEU A 133 9.23 -21.94 -21.90
CA LEU A 133 10.21 -21.20 -21.09
C LEU A 133 10.95 -20.15 -21.91
N VAL A 134 11.04 -18.94 -21.37
CA VAL A 134 11.78 -17.83 -21.97
C VAL A 134 12.60 -17.13 -20.91
N PHE A 135 13.88 -16.88 -21.20
CA PHE A 135 14.73 -16.04 -20.36
C PHE A 135 14.60 -14.58 -20.79
N ALA A 136 14.17 -13.72 -19.87
CA ALA A 136 13.94 -12.29 -20.13
C ALA A 136 14.91 -11.42 -19.32
N GLY A 137 16.19 -11.82 -19.21
CA GLY A 137 17.21 -10.99 -18.55
C GLY A 137 16.84 -10.71 -17.09
N TYR A 138 16.76 -9.43 -16.73
CA TYR A 138 16.30 -9.00 -15.41
C TYR A 138 14.78 -8.83 -15.32
N GLY A 139 14.02 -9.00 -16.40
CA GLY A 139 12.58 -8.82 -16.41
C GLY A 139 12.15 -7.38 -16.14
N ILE A 140 12.93 -6.40 -16.62
CA ILE A 140 12.72 -4.97 -16.34
C ILE A 140 12.10 -4.25 -17.54
N VAL A 141 11.10 -3.41 -17.28
CA VAL A 141 10.64 -2.36 -18.19
C VAL A 141 10.79 -1.01 -17.49
N ALA A 142 11.82 -0.26 -17.91
CA ALA A 142 12.21 1.02 -17.33
C ALA A 142 12.58 2.02 -18.45
N PRO A 143 11.60 2.71 -19.06
CA PRO A 143 11.85 3.62 -20.17
C PRO A 143 12.81 4.77 -19.85
N GLU A 144 12.85 5.23 -18.60
CA GLU A 144 13.76 6.25 -18.11
C GLU A 144 15.23 5.81 -18.16
N TYR A 145 15.50 4.50 -18.09
CA TYR A 145 16.80 3.90 -18.34
C TYR A 145 16.95 3.38 -19.79
N GLN A 146 15.96 3.65 -20.66
CA GLN A 146 15.86 3.07 -22.00
C GLN A 146 16.02 1.54 -21.98
N TRP A 147 15.41 0.91 -20.98
CA TRP A 147 15.55 -0.51 -20.71
C TRP A 147 14.22 -1.23 -20.87
N ASN A 148 14.19 -2.30 -21.66
CA ASN A 148 13.00 -3.14 -21.81
C ASN A 148 13.41 -4.57 -22.15
N ASP A 149 13.47 -5.41 -21.13
CA ASP A 149 13.76 -6.82 -21.26
C ASP A 149 12.62 -7.62 -21.90
N TYR A 150 11.41 -7.07 -21.98
CA TYR A 150 10.28 -7.71 -22.67
C TYR A 150 10.14 -7.24 -24.13
N ALA A 151 11.05 -6.41 -24.63
CA ALA A 151 10.96 -5.86 -25.98
C ALA A 151 10.98 -6.96 -27.04
N GLY A 152 9.87 -7.11 -27.77
CA GLY A 152 9.69 -8.14 -28.79
C GLY A 152 9.27 -9.51 -28.25
N LEU A 153 9.02 -9.64 -26.94
CA LEU A 153 8.51 -10.85 -26.31
C LEU A 153 7.01 -10.75 -26.07
N ASP A 154 6.25 -11.67 -26.66
CA ASP A 154 4.92 -12.01 -26.17
C ASP A 154 5.07 -12.96 -24.97
N ALA A 155 4.85 -12.49 -23.75
CA ALA A 155 4.96 -13.33 -22.55
C ALA A 155 3.67 -14.13 -22.27
N LYS A 156 2.60 -13.92 -23.03
CA LYS A 156 1.30 -14.53 -22.75
C LYS A 156 1.38 -16.06 -22.73
N GLY A 157 0.95 -16.66 -21.63
CA GLY A 157 0.92 -18.12 -21.48
C GLY A 157 2.30 -18.78 -21.30
N LYS A 158 3.38 -18.01 -21.19
CA LYS A 158 4.77 -18.51 -21.04
C LYS A 158 5.24 -18.45 -19.60
N THR A 159 6.24 -19.26 -19.26
CA THR A 159 6.96 -19.15 -17.99
C THR A 159 8.22 -18.34 -18.24
N VAL A 160 8.27 -17.16 -17.62
CA VAL A 160 9.40 -16.24 -17.76
C VAL A 160 10.42 -16.54 -16.66
N VAL A 161 11.67 -16.75 -17.07
CA VAL A 161 12.82 -16.89 -16.17
C VAL A 161 13.58 -15.57 -16.17
N VAL A 162 13.88 -15.04 -14.99
CA VAL A 162 14.52 -13.73 -14.81
C VAL A 162 15.59 -13.77 -13.73
N LEU A 163 16.55 -12.85 -13.79
CA LEU A 163 17.55 -12.65 -12.74
C LEU A 163 16.98 -11.79 -11.60
N VAL A 164 17.43 -12.08 -10.37
CA VAL A 164 17.22 -11.19 -9.22
C VAL A 164 18.08 -9.94 -9.34
N ASN A 165 17.70 -8.87 -8.64
CA ASN A 165 18.36 -7.56 -8.67
C ASN A 165 18.28 -6.89 -10.06
N ASP A 166 19.07 -5.85 -10.31
CA ASP A 166 19.05 -5.07 -11.54
C ASP A 166 20.45 -4.92 -12.16
N PRO A 167 20.56 -4.49 -13.44
CA PRO A 167 21.85 -4.33 -14.12
C PRO A 167 22.82 -3.37 -13.43
N GLY A 168 22.35 -2.45 -12.59
CA GLY A 168 23.21 -1.54 -11.83
C GLY A 168 24.14 -2.30 -10.91
N TYR A 169 23.59 -3.27 -10.17
CA TYR A 169 24.37 -4.10 -9.25
C TYR A 169 25.44 -4.92 -9.99
N ALA A 170 25.06 -5.54 -11.12
CA ALA A 170 25.97 -6.40 -11.87
C ALA A 170 27.10 -5.62 -12.57
N THR A 171 26.86 -4.38 -12.97
CA THR A 171 27.86 -3.55 -13.66
C THR A 171 28.68 -2.67 -12.71
N GLY A 172 28.13 -2.35 -11.53
CA GLY A 172 28.71 -1.38 -10.60
C GLY A 172 28.67 0.07 -11.10
N ASP A 173 28.00 0.34 -12.23
CA ASP A 173 27.92 1.69 -12.79
C ASP A 173 26.89 2.54 -12.02
N PRO A 174 27.29 3.59 -11.29
CA PRO A 174 26.36 4.42 -10.53
C PRO A 174 25.31 5.15 -11.39
N LYS A 175 25.53 5.26 -12.72
CA LYS A 175 24.59 5.88 -13.65
C LYS A 175 23.52 4.92 -14.18
N LEU A 176 23.70 3.62 -13.98
CA LEU A 176 22.78 2.58 -14.42
C LEU A 176 22.09 2.01 -13.18
N PHE A 177 20.77 2.23 -13.04
CA PHE A 177 19.99 1.76 -11.88
C PHE A 177 20.65 2.06 -10.51
N HIS A 178 21.31 3.21 -10.36
CA HIS A 178 21.97 3.63 -9.12
C HIS A 178 23.11 2.71 -8.64
N GLY A 179 23.73 1.95 -9.56
CA GLY A 179 24.87 1.09 -9.26
C GLY A 179 24.53 0.01 -8.25
N LYS A 180 25.27 -0.05 -7.13
CA LYS A 180 25.08 -1.09 -6.10
C LYS A 180 23.74 -0.98 -5.37
N ALA A 181 23.11 0.20 -5.34
CA ALA A 181 21.86 0.41 -4.64
C ALA A 181 20.69 -0.22 -5.40
N MET A 182 20.00 -1.17 -4.77
CA MET A 182 18.87 -1.85 -5.42
C MET A 182 17.76 -0.84 -5.74
N THR A 183 17.32 -0.83 -7.00
CA THR A 183 16.09 -0.14 -7.39
C THR A 183 14.87 -1.05 -7.18
N TYR A 184 13.65 -0.50 -7.21
CA TYR A 184 12.46 -1.36 -7.13
C TYR A 184 12.43 -2.39 -8.28
N TYR A 185 13.02 -2.05 -9.43
CA TYR A 185 13.21 -2.98 -10.54
C TYR A 185 14.01 -4.23 -10.14
N GLY A 186 14.94 -4.11 -9.20
CA GLY A 186 15.71 -5.23 -8.68
C GLY A 186 14.95 -6.14 -7.72
N ARG A 187 13.84 -5.68 -7.16
CA ARG A 187 13.08 -6.43 -6.16
C ARG A 187 12.24 -7.54 -6.80
N TRP A 188 12.17 -8.68 -6.10
CA TRP A 188 11.42 -9.85 -6.56
C TRP A 188 9.92 -9.58 -6.77
N THR A 189 9.29 -8.73 -5.93
CA THR A 189 7.88 -8.35 -6.08
C THR A 189 7.64 -7.68 -7.43
N TYR A 190 8.51 -6.75 -7.83
CA TYR A 190 8.44 -6.14 -9.16
C TYR A 190 8.53 -7.19 -10.28
N LYS A 191 9.40 -8.20 -10.15
CA LYS A 191 9.54 -9.25 -11.18
C LYS A 191 8.23 -10.00 -11.39
N TYR A 192 7.56 -10.36 -10.30
CA TYR A 192 6.25 -11.04 -10.36
C TYR A 192 5.19 -10.13 -10.97
N GLU A 193 5.07 -8.90 -10.46
CA GLU A 193 4.08 -7.93 -10.94
C GLU A 193 4.27 -7.61 -12.42
N GLU A 194 5.51 -7.39 -12.87
CA GLU A 194 5.79 -7.00 -14.25
C GLU A 194 5.55 -8.16 -15.21
N ALA A 195 6.02 -9.37 -14.89
CA ALA A 195 5.71 -10.55 -15.69
C ALA A 195 4.19 -10.79 -15.77
N ALA A 196 3.46 -10.53 -14.67
CA ALA A 196 2.01 -10.58 -14.65
C ALA A 196 1.38 -9.56 -15.61
N ARG A 197 1.85 -8.29 -15.60
CA ARG A 197 1.41 -7.26 -16.58
C ARG A 197 1.66 -7.69 -18.03
N ARG A 198 2.69 -8.50 -18.29
CA ARG A 198 3.00 -9.05 -19.62
C ARG A 198 2.21 -10.34 -19.96
N GLY A 199 1.39 -10.84 -19.04
CA GLY A 199 0.53 -12.02 -19.26
C GLY A 199 1.23 -13.36 -19.05
N ALA A 200 2.38 -13.39 -18.39
CA ALA A 200 3.11 -14.62 -18.10
C ALA A 200 2.23 -15.64 -17.36
N ALA A 201 2.27 -16.91 -17.75
CA ALA A 201 1.62 -17.99 -17.00
C ALA A 201 2.40 -18.35 -15.73
N GLY A 202 3.73 -18.24 -15.76
CA GLY A 202 4.59 -18.51 -14.62
C GLY A 202 5.79 -17.56 -14.57
N VAL A 203 6.36 -17.38 -13.38
CA VAL A 203 7.58 -16.56 -13.18
C VAL A 203 8.55 -17.30 -12.29
N LEU A 204 9.80 -17.42 -12.73
CA LEU A 204 10.88 -18.05 -11.96
C LEU A 204 12.06 -17.09 -11.86
N ILE A 205 12.41 -16.69 -10.64
CA ILE A 205 13.56 -15.84 -10.37
C ILE A 205 14.79 -16.72 -10.09
N VAL A 206 15.90 -16.46 -10.77
CA VAL A 206 17.18 -17.12 -10.48
C VAL A 206 17.77 -16.51 -9.21
N HIS A 207 17.97 -17.34 -8.18
CA HIS A 207 18.62 -16.91 -6.95
C HIS A 207 20.14 -16.78 -7.11
N GLU A 208 20.69 -15.72 -6.52
CA GLU A 208 22.11 -15.57 -6.24
C GLU A 208 22.26 -14.86 -4.89
N THR A 209 23.12 -15.36 -4.00
CA THR A 209 23.23 -14.85 -2.61
C THR A 209 23.57 -13.37 -2.54
N GLY A 210 24.55 -12.90 -3.34
CA GLY A 210 24.95 -11.49 -3.35
C GLY A 210 23.81 -10.58 -3.84
N PRO A 211 23.33 -10.76 -5.09
CA PRO A 211 22.21 -10.02 -5.64
C PRO A 211 20.90 -10.06 -4.82
N ALA A 212 20.56 -11.19 -4.18
CA ALA A 212 19.37 -11.30 -3.33
C ALA A 212 19.57 -10.64 -1.95
N GLY A 213 20.82 -10.57 -1.47
CA GLY A 213 21.18 -10.08 -0.13
C GLY A 213 20.95 -11.10 0.99
N TYR A 214 20.59 -12.34 0.66
CA TYR A 214 20.36 -13.44 1.59
C TYR A 214 20.59 -14.80 0.93
N PRO A 215 20.96 -15.84 1.71
CA PRO A 215 21.24 -17.17 1.17
C PRO A 215 19.95 -17.92 0.81
N TRP A 216 20.07 -19.04 0.09
CA TRP A 216 18.93 -19.79 -0.46
C TRP A 216 17.93 -20.26 0.61
N GLU A 217 18.43 -20.58 1.80
CA GLU A 217 17.64 -21.05 2.94
C GLU A 217 16.58 -20.03 3.36
N VAL A 218 16.82 -18.73 3.15
CA VAL A 218 15.80 -17.69 3.40
C VAL A 218 14.65 -17.82 2.41
N VAL A 219 14.93 -18.10 1.13
CA VAL A 219 13.90 -18.35 0.12
C VAL A 219 13.12 -19.62 0.47
N GLN A 220 13.81 -20.68 0.90
CA GLN A 220 13.16 -21.92 1.32
C GLN A 220 12.20 -21.67 2.50
N ASN A 221 12.72 -21.14 3.61
CA ASN A 221 11.97 -20.99 4.85
C ASN A 221 10.83 -19.98 4.77
N SER A 222 10.97 -18.92 3.96
CA SER A 222 9.95 -17.86 3.84
C SER A 222 8.76 -18.27 2.96
N ASN A 223 8.90 -19.35 2.19
CA ASN A 223 7.90 -19.81 1.23
C ASN A 223 7.40 -21.24 1.51
N THR A 224 7.93 -21.89 2.54
CA THR A 224 7.44 -23.18 3.06
C THR A 224 6.49 -22.92 4.23
N GLY A 225 5.19 -22.93 3.96
CA GLY A 225 4.15 -22.73 4.98
C GLY A 225 2.94 -21.96 4.46
N PRO A 226 2.01 -21.60 5.35
CA PRO A 226 0.90 -20.72 4.99
C PRO A 226 1.40 -19.36 4.53
N ARG A 227 0.85 -18.89 3.41
CA ARG A 227 1.13 -17.57 2.81
C ARG A 227 -0.15 -16.77 2.77
N GLU A 228 -0.16 -15.59 3.36
CA GLU A 228 -1.23 -14.63 3.18
C GLU A 228 -1.04 -13.83 1.90
N GLU A 229 -2.15 -13.55 1.21
CA GLU A 229 -2.24 -12.68 0.05
C GLU A 229 -3.49 -11.81 0.21
N LEU A 230 -3.49 -10.62 -0.38
CA LEU A 230 -4.74 -9.87 -0.54
C LEU A 230 -5.69 -10.64 -1.48
N PRO A 231 -7.02 -10.59 -1.26
CA PRO A 231 -7.97 -11.20 -2.18
C PRO A 231 -7.73 -10.69 -3.59
N PRO A 232 -7.74 -11.57 -4.60
CA PRO A 232 -7.47 -11.17 -5.96
C PRO A 232 -8.52 -10.15 -6.41
N GLY A 233 -8.03 -8.98 -6.86
CA GLY A 233 -8.84 -8.03 -7.61
C GLY A 233 -8.96 -8.43 -9.08
N ASP A 234 -9.23 -7.46 -9.94
CA ASP A 234 -9.24 -7.67 -11.41
C ASP A 234 -7.83 -7.76 -12.03
N ALA A 235 -6.79 -7.61 -11.21
CA ALA A 235 -5.41 -7.69 -11.67
C ALA A 235 -5.08 -9.10 -12.18
N TYR A 236 -4.35 -9.18 -13.29
CA TYR A 236 -3.81 -10.46 -13.74
C TYR A 236 -2.72 -10.91 -12.77
N HIS A 237 -2.82 -12.15 -12.30
CA HIS A 237 -1.77 -12.81 -11.52
C HIS A 237 -1.26 -14.03 -12.30
N PRO A 238 0.04 -14.36 -12.31
CA PRO A 238 0.52 -15.60 -12.91
C PRO A 238 -0.14 -16.81 -12.23
N LEU A 239 -0.18 -17.96 -12.91
CA LEU A 239 -0.60 -19.21 -12.27
C LEU A 239 0.38 -19.57 -11.16
N THR A 240 1.68 -19.47 -11.44
CA THR A 240 2.74 -19.79 -10.49
C THR A 240 3.80 -18.71 -10.45
N GLN A 241 4.39 -18.50 -9.28
CA GLN A 241 5.53 -17.61 -9.10
C GLN A 241 6.52 -18.26 -8.15
N GLY A 242 7.81 -18.02 -8.34
CA GLY A 242 8.80 -18.72 -7.55
C GLY A 242 10.24 -18.36 -7.86
N TRP A 243 11.12 -19.20 -7.34
CA TRP A 243 12.56 -19.08 -7.42
C TRP A 243 13.20 -20.40 -7.81
N LEU A 244 14.29 -20.32 -8.57
CA LEU A 244 15.21 -21.42 -8.83
C LEU A 244 16.50 -21.20 -8.04
N SER A 245 17.04 -22.26 -7.44
CA SER A 245 18.42 -22.19 -6.94
C SER A 245 19.37 -21.94 -8.11
N HIS A 246 20.50 -21.28 -7.85
CA HIS A 246 21.49 -21.00 -8.90
C HIS A 246 21.93 -22.27 -9.65
N GLU A 247 22.15 -23.36 -8.91
CA GLU A 247 22.52 -24.66 -9.46
C GLU A 247 21.40 -25.24 -10.37
N ALA A 248 20.15 -25.16 -9.94
CA ALA A 248 19.00 -25.64 -10.71
C ALA A 248 18.80 -24.81 -11.99
N ALA A 249 18.97 -23.49 -11.91
CA ALA A 249 18.97 -22.62 -13.07
C ALA A 249 20.11 -22.99 -14.03
N GLY A 250 21.33 -23.22 -13.54
CA GLY A 250 22.45 -23.69 -14.37
C GLY A 250 22.11 -24.97 -15.15
N LYS A 251 21.53 -25.98 -14.48
CA LYS A 251 21.06 -27.23 -15.11
C LYS A 251 19.97 -26.99 -16.16
N LEU A 252 19.01 -26.10 -15.87
CA LEU A 252 17.94 -25.73 -16.79
C LEU A 252 18.49 -25.13 -18.09
N PHE A 253 19.42 -24.17 -17.99
CA PHE A 253 20.02 -23.52 -19.16
C PHE A 253 20.92 -24.47 -19.94
N ALA A 254 21.70 -25.31 -19.26
CA ALA A 254 22.53 -26.32 -19.91
C ALA A 254 21.68 -27.33 -20.72
N THR A 255 20.48 -27.68 -20.22
CA THR A 255 19.51 -28.53 -20.94
C THR A 255 19.00 -27.88 -22.24
N ALA A 256 18.97 -26.54 -22.28
CA ALA A 256 18.65 -25.76 -23.48
C ALA A 256 19.88 -25.55 -24.40
N GLY A 257 21.06 -26.06 -24.05
CA GLY A 257 22.31 -25.80 -24.77
C GLY A 257 22.83 -24.37 -24.58
N LEU A 258 22.49 -23.72 -23.47
CA LEU A 258 22.82 -22.33 -23.16
C LEU A 258 23.63 -22.24 -21.86
N SER A 259 24.41 -21.16 -21.72
CA SER A 259 25.13 -20.85 -20.47
C SER A 259 24.41 -19.74 -19.71
N LEU A 260 24.04 -20.01 -18.45
CA LEU A 260 23.43 -19.02 -17.57
C LEU A 260 24.36 -17.80 -17.37
N ASP A 261 25.64 -18.04 -17.11
CA ASP A 261 26.62 -16.96 -16.85
C ASP A 261 26.84 -16.06 -18.07
N GLU A 262 26.87 -16.64 -19.27
CA GLU A 262 26.99 -15.85 -20.51
C GLU A 262 25.76 -15.00 -20.74
N LEU A 263 24.57 -15.57 -20.55
CA LEU A 263 23.32 -14.85 -20.69
C LEU A 263 23.11 -13.80 -19.59
N ALA A 264 23.57 -14.04 -18.37
CA ALA A 264 23.54 -13.05 -17.30
C ALA A 264 24.45 -11.85 -17.61
N ARG A 265 25.68 -12.10 -18.08
CA ARG A 265 26.59 -11.03 -18.54
C ARG A 265 26.03 -10.27 -19.74
N ALA A 266 25.33 -10.94 -20.65
CA ALA A 266 24.66 -10.30 -21.77
C ALA A 266 23.45 -9.46 -21.31
N ALA A 267 22.66 -9.99 -20.37
CA ALA A 267 21.51 -9.32 -19.79
C ALA A 267 21.88 -8.07 -18.99
N ALA A 268 23.10 -7.94 -18.48
CA ALA A 268 23.58 -6.73 -17.82
C ALA A 268 23.89 -5.57 -18.80
N ARG A 269 23.69 -5.74 -20.11
CA ARG A 269 23.97 -4.74 -21.15
C ARG A 269 22.68 -4.28 -21.83
N ARG A 270 22.58 -2.97 -22.09
CA ARG A 270 21.46 -2.37 -22.83
C ARG A 270 21.28 -3.04 -24.19
N GLY A 271 20.02 -3.28 -24.55
CA GLY A 271 19.67 -3.90 -25.84
C GLY A 271 19.63 -5.42 -25.84
N PHE A 272 19.82 -6.08 -24.68
CA PHE A 272 19.56 -7.51 -24.51
C PHE A 272 18.19 -7.90 -25.06
N LYS A 273 18.10 -9.11 -25.63
CA LYS A 273 16.87 -9.66 -26.22
C LYS A 273 16.50 -10.94 -25.50
N PRO A 274 15.21 -11.17 -25.19
CA PRO A 274 14.73 -12.42 -24.64
C PRO A 274 15.16 -13.64 -25.42
N VAL A 275 15.53 -14.69 -24.71
CA VAL A 275 16.02 -15.94 -25.28
C VAL A 275 15.00 -17.04 -25.00
N ALA A 276 14.37 -17.56 -26.05
CA ALA A 276 13.54 -18.74 -25.93
C ALA A 276 14.42 -19.95 -25.59
N LEU A 277 14.15 -20.62 -24.46
CA LEU A 277 14.93 -21.79 -24.05
C LEU A 277 14.59 -23.04 -24.88
N LYS A 278 13.49 -22.99 -25.67
CA LYS A 278 12.95 -24.13 -26.44
C LYS A 278 12.64 -25.35 -25.54
N LEU A 279 12.30 -25.06 -24.29
CA LEU A 279 11.84 -26.02 -23.29
C LEU A 279 10.42 -25.65 -22.84
N THR A 280 9.69 -26.61 -22.30
CA THR A 280 8.38 -26.38 -21.71
C THR A 280 8.35 -26.83 -20.25
N ALA A 281 7.65 -26.09 -19.41
CA ALA A 281 7.53 -26.30 -17.98
C ALA A 281 6.13 -26.80 -17.62
N SER A 282 6.06 -27.87 -16.84
CA SER A 282 4.82 -28.38 -16.25
C SER A 282 4.97 -28.57 -14.75
N LEU A 283 3.96 -28.16 -13.98
CA LEU A 283 3.92 -28.23 -12.52
C LEU A 283 2.46 -28.19 -12.08
N THR A 284 2.09 -29.02 -11.11
CA THR A 284 0.80 -28.91 -10.41
C THR A 284 1.05 -28.60 -8.94
N LEU A 285 0.37 -27.58 -8.43
CA LEU A 285 0.31 -27.24 -7.00
C LEU A 285 -1.06 -27.63 -6.47
N HIS A 286 -1.08 -28.36 -5.36
CA HIS A 286 -2.28 -28.57 -4.57
C HIS A 286 -2.20 -27.69 -3.34
N ASN A 287 -3.20 -26.84 -3.14
CA ASN A 287 -3.19 -25.85 -2.08
C ASN A 287 -4.37 -26.05 -1.14
N GLU A 288 -4.12 -25.83 0.14
CA GLU A 288 -5.18 -25.47 1.07
C GLU A 288 -5.40 -23.95 0.97
N VAL A 289 -6.67 -23.54 0.85
CA VAL A 289 -7.05 -22.12 0.70
C VAL A 289 -8.07 -21.77 1.78
N ARG A 290 -7.80 -20.72 2.54
CA ARG A 290 -8.69 -20.23 3.61
C ARG A 290 -8.83 -18.72 3.51
N SER A 291 -10.05 -18.21 3.55
CA SER A 291 -10.28 -16.78 3.74
C SER A 291 -10.13 -16.46 5.22
N ILE A 292 -9.35 -15.43 5.53
CA ILE A 292 -9.15 -14.91 6.88
C ILE A 292 -9.36 -13.39 6.86
N VAL A 293 -9.62 -12.81 8.02
CA VAL A 293 -9.68 -11.35 8.19
C VAL A 293 -8.71 -10.99 9.30
N SER A 294 -7.85 -10.02 9.02
CA SER A 294 -7.01 -9.38 10.03
C SER A 294 -7.36 -7.89 10.14
N HIS A 295 -6.68 -7.13 10.98
CA HIS A 295 -7.05 -5.74 11.24
C HIS A 295 -5.85 -4.80 11.30
N ASN A 296 -5.94 -3.69 10.58
CA ASN A 296 -5.18 -2.50 10.94
C ASN A 296 -5.86 -1.84 12.16
N VAL A 297 -5.10 -1.24 13.08
CA VAL A 297 -5.62 -0.48 14.22
C VAL A 297 -5.23 0.99 14.08
N ALA A 298 -6.20 1.87 13.88
CA ALA A 298 -5.96 3.27 13.55
C ALA A 298 -6.67 4.25 14.49
N ALA A 299 -5.95 5.29 14.92
CA ALA A 299 -6.43 6.33 15.82
C ALA A 299 -5.97 7.73 15.36
N LEU A 300 -6.77 8.75 15.69
CA LEU A 300 -6.63 10.10 15.19
C LEU A 300 -6.48 11.11 16.33
N VAL A 301 -5.46 11.97 16.22
CA VAL A 301 -5.44 13.28 16.88
C VAL A 301 -5.92 14.31 15.87
N LYS A 302 -7.11 14.88 16.12
CA LYS A 302 -7.76 15.80 15.17
C LYS A 302 -7.01 17.12 15.10
N GLY A 303 -6.71 17.56 13.87
CA GLY A 303 -6.10 18.85 13.59
C GLY A 303 -7.00 20.03 13.94
N SER A 304 -6.40 21.14 14.34
CA SER A 304 -7.10 22.35 14.77
C SER A 304 -7.52 23.25 13.60
N ARG A 305 -6.83 23.18 12.45
CA ARG A 305 -7.06 24.05 11.28
C ARG A 305 -7.40 23.29 10.00
N HIS A 306 -6.72 22.17 9.76
CA HIS A 306 -6.86 21.31 8.58
C HIS A 306 -7.14 19.87 9.02
N PRO A 307 -8.29 19.60 9.67
CA PRO A 307 -8.60 18.28 10.21
C PRO A 307 -8.70 17.17 9.15
N GLU A 308 -8.89 17.53 7.89
CA GLU A 308 -8.93 16.63 6.73
C GLU A 308 -7.54 16.17 6.27
N GLN A 309 -6.50 16.96 6.51
CA GLN A 309 -5.12 16.63 6.14
C GLN A 309 -4.46 15.80 7.23
N VAL A 310 -3.74 14.74 6.87
CA VAL A 310 -3.09 13.84 7.84
C VAL A 310 -1.59 13.72 7.64
N VAL A 311 -0.84 13.75 8.75
CA VAL A 311 0.50 13.15 8.85
C VAL A 311 0.32 11.76 9.46
N VAL A 312 0.85 10.73 8.80
CA VAL A 312 0.70 9.34 9.22
C VAL A 312 1.97 8.89 9.96
N TYR A 313 1.77 8.20 11.08
CA TYR A 313 2.78 7.38 11.73
C TYR A 313 2.34 5.93 11.65
N SER A 314 3.18 5.06 11.07
CA SER A 314 2.90 3.64 10.91
C SER A 314 3.88 2.74 11.65
N ALA A 315 3.43 1.58 12.06
CA ALA A 315 4.25 0.46 12.54
C ALA A 315 3.43 -0.83 12.44
N HIS A 316 3.99 -1.93 11.95
CA HIS A 316 3.25 -3.19 11.98
C HIS A 316 3.22 -3.81 13.38
N TRP A 317 2.12 -4.47 13.70
CA TRP A 317 1.94 -5.12 15.00
C TRP A 317 2.18 -6.63 14.95
N ASP A 318 2.07 -7.25 13.78
CA ASP A 318 2.14 -8.70 13.63
C ASP A 318 3.58 -9.22 13.71
N HIS A 319 3.69 -10.53 13.95
CA HIS A 319 4.91 -11.30 13.72
C HIS A 319 4.51 -12.74 13.30
N PHE A 320 5.41 -13.71 13.37
CA PHE A 320 5.19 -15.04 12.80
C PHE A 320 4.33 -16.03 13.61
N GLY A 321 3.88 -15.65 14.81
CA GLY A 321 3.11 -16.52 15.68
C GLY A 321 3.94 -17.67 16.29
N THR A 322 3.29 -18.82 16.48
CA THR A 322 3.93 -20.04 16.98
C THR A 322 4.11 -21.03 15.83
N ARG A 323 5.33 -21.52 15.61
CA ARG A 323 5.66 -22.49 14.56
C ARG A 323 6.37 -23.71 15.15
N PRO A 324 6.31 -24.88 14.50
CA PRO A 324 7.12 -26.03 14.91
C PRO A 324 8.62 -25.72 14.75
N GLY A 325 9.40 -25.98 15.80
CA GLY A 325 10.86 -25.91 15.77
C GLY A 325 11.50 -27.17 15.17
N PRO A 326 12.84 -27.22 15.07
CA PRO A 326 13.56 -28.35 14.50
C PRO A 326 13.34 -29.69 15.23
N ASP A 327 13.01 -29.64 16.53
CA ASP A 327 12.67 -30.81 17.36
C ASP A 327 11.16 -31.14 17.34
N GLY A 328 10.39 -30.47 16.49
CA GLY A 328 8.94 -30.62 16.36
C GLY A 328 8.13 -29.93 17.46
N LYS A 329 8.76 -29.28 18.45
CA LYS A 329 8.06 -28.57 19.52
C LYS A 329 7.64 -27.17 19.07
N PRO A 330 6.52 -26.62 19.60
CA PRO A 330 6.14 -25.25 19.31
C PRO A 330 7.20 -24.27 19.80
N GLN A 331 7.59 -23.34 18.92
CA GLN A 331 8.44 -22.20 19.22
C GLN A 331 7.68 -20.93 18.89
N ILE A 332 7.64 -20.01 19.85
CA ILE A 332 6.99 -18.71 19.70
C ILE A 332 7.99 -17.75 19.07
N PHE A 333 7.56 -17.00 18.06
CA PHE A 333 8.33 -15.91 17.47
C PHE A 333 7.84 -14.63 18.14
N HIS A 334 8.49 -14.24 19.24
CA HIS A 334 8.01 -13.17 20.13
C HIS A 334 8.09 -11.78 19.52
N GLY A 335 9.08 -11.50 18.68
CA GLY A 335 9.15 -10.24 17.94
C GLY A 335 9.24 -9.02 18.83
N ALA A 336 10.17 -9.04 19.78
CA ALA A 336 10.34 -7.97 20.76
C ALA A 336 10.94 -6.71 20.13
N ILE A 337 11.97 -6.86 19.30
CA ILE A 337 12.49 -5.79 18.46
C ILE A 337 11.61 -5.66 17.21
N ASP A 338 11.26 -6.77 16.57
CA ASP A 338 10.47 -6.83 15.33
C ASP A 338 9.04 -7.41 15.56
N ASN A 339 8.00 -6.61 15.75
CA ASN A 339 8.03 -5.15 15.83
C ASN A 339 7.24 -4.59 17.02
N ALA A 340 7.28 -5.28 18.16
CA ALA A 340 6.74 -4.73 19.41
C ALA A 340 7.42 -3.40 19.80
N SER A 341 8.69 -3.20 19.39
CA SER A 341 9.41 -1.94 19.60
C SER A 341 8.85 -0.77 18.78
N GLY A 342 8.47 -0.99 17.52
CA GLY A 342 7.79 0.01 16.68
C GLY A 342 6.42 0.39 17.23
N ILE A 343 5.63 -0.59 17.68
CA ILE A 343 4.34 -0.32 18.33
C ILE A 343 4.52 0.46 19.65
N ALA A 344 5.55 0.16 20.43
CA ALA A 344 5.87 0.96 21.63
C ALA A 344 6.19 2.42 21.28
N GLY A 345 6.92 2.64 20.18
CA GLY A 345 7.17 3.97 19.64
C GLY A 345 5.90 4.70 19.18
N LEU A 346 5.06 4.01 18.42
CA LEU A 346 3.78 4.51 17.93
C LEU A 346 2.86 4.98 19.07
N LEU A 347 2.73 4.16 20.13
CA LEU A 347 1.90 4.48 21.29
C LEU A 347 2.43 5.65 22.13
N GLU A 348 3.75 5.75 22.27
CA GLU A 348 4.37 6.88 22.96
C GLU A 348 4.21 8.20 22.18
N LEU A 349 4.41 8.18 20.85
CA LEU A 349 4.10 9.34 20.02
C LEU A 349 2.62 9.73 20.14
N ALA A 350 1.70 8.75 20.06
CA ALA A 350 0.27 9.00 20.24
C ALA A 350 -0.05 9.69 21.58
N THR A 351 0.59 9.24 22.67
CA THR A 351 0.45 9.84 24.00
C THR A 351 0.90 11.30 24.01
N VAL A 352 2.08 11.59 23.44
CA VAL A 352 2.63 12.95 23.38
C VAL A 352 1.76 13.87 22.53
N TYR A 353 1.30 13.42 21.35
CA TYR A 353 0.42 14.20 20.48
C TYR A 353 -0.95 14.48 21.11
N ALA A 354 -1.54 13.52 21.84
CA ALA A 354 -2.80 13.73 22.54
C ALA A 354 -2.68 14.79 23.64
N ALA A 355 -1.54 14.84 24.33
CA ALA A 355 -1.24 15.82 25.37
C ALA A 355 -0.78 17.18 24.82
N ALA A 356 -0.34 17.26 23.56
CA ALA A 356 0.24 18.47 22.98
C ALA A 356 -0.73 19.65 22.98
N ARG A 357 -0.25 20.82 23.43
CA ARG A 357 -0.98 22.10 23.40
C ARG A 357 -0.05 23.19 22.86
N PRO A 358 -0.45 23.95 21.82
CA PRO A 358 -1.68 23.79 21.04
C PRO A 358 -1.71 22.46 20.28
N ALA A 359 -2.92 22.01 19.90
CA ALA A 359 -3.10 20.85 19.04
C ALA A 359 -2.48 21.11 17.64
N PRO A 360 -2.02 20.06 16.93
CA PRO A 360 -1.45 20.22 15.60
C PRO A 360 -2.41 20.93 14.63
N ALA A 361 -1.89 21.64 13.63
CA ALA A 361 -2.75 22.29 12.64
C ALA A 361 -3.47 21.26 11.75
N ARG A 362 -2.74 20.27 11.26
CA ARG A 362 -3.24 19.08 10.54
C ARG A 362 -3.56 17.95 11.51
N SER A 363 -4.39 17.01 11.10
CA SER A 363 -4.60 15.79 11.87
C SER A 363 -3.36 14.91 11.85
N VAL A 364 -3.20 14.09 12.89
CA VAL A 364 -2.15 13.07 12.98
C VAL A 364 -2.81 11.72 13.12
N LEU A 365 -2.53 10.82 12.17
CA LEU A 365 -3.05 9.47 12.13
C LEU A 365 -1.98 8.50 12.62
N PHE A 366 -2.30 7.71 13.64
CA PHE A 366 -1.49 6.59 14.08
C PHE A 366 -2.12 5.32 13.54
N ILE A 367 -1.37 4.52 12.78
CA ILE A 367 -1.85 3.25 12.23
C ILE A 367 -0.90 2.11 12.58
N ALA A 368 -1.41 1.13 13.30
CA ALA A 368 -0.76 -0.15 13.51
C ALA A 368 -1.21 -1.13 12.41
N THR A 369 -0.32 -1.50 11.51
CA THR A 369 -0.61 -2.32 10.33
C THR A 369 -0.50 -3.81 10.63
N THR A 370 -1.25 -4.64 9.90
CA THR A 370 -1.18 -6.11 9.99
C THR A 370 -0.51 -6.74 8.77
N ALA A 371 -0.10 -8.00 8.91
CA ALA A 371 0.42 -8.86 7.85
C ALA A 371 1.58 -8.22 7.05
N GLU A 372 2.43 -7.46 7.74
CA GLU A 372 3.64 -6.88 7.16
C GLU A 372 4.61 -8.00 6.75
N GLU A 373 4.76 -8.99 7.64
CA GLU A 373 5.69 -10.12 7.52
C GLU A 373 5.44 -11.00 6.29
N GLN A 374 4.26 -10.85 5.69
CA GLN A 374 3.80 -11.61 4.54
C GLN A 374 3.92 -10.82 3.24
N GLY A 375 4.30 -9.55 3.32
CA GLY A 375 4.53 -8.68 2.18
C GLY A 375 3.78 -7.35 2.26
N LEU A 376 3.79 -6.69 3.42
CA LEU A 376 3.22 -5.34 3.62
C LEU A 376 1.71 -5.27 3.43
N LEU A 377 0.98 -6.37 3.68
CA LEU A 377 -0.40 -6.52 3.18
C LEU A 377 -1.38 -5.54 3.82
N GLY A 378 -1.22 -5.23 5.11
CA GLY A 378 -2.03 -4.23 5.81
C GLY A 378 -1.83 -2.81 5.29
N ALA A 379 -0.58 -2.43 5.00
CA ALA A 379 -0.28 -1.13 4.39
C ALA A 379 -0.72 -1.07 2.92
N ALA A 380 -0.54 -2.14 2.15
CA ALA A 380 -1.04 -2.24 0.77
C ALA A 380 -2.58 -2.13 0.72
N TYR A 381 -3.27 -2.74 1.70
CA TYR A 381 -4.72 -2.59 1.84
C TYR A 381 -5.10 -1.15 2.18
N TYR A 382 -4.43 -0.52 3.14
CA TYR A 382 -4.67 0.89 3.47
C TYR A 382 -4.45 1.79 2.25
N ALA A 383 -3.35 1.63 1.52
CA ALA A 383 -3.03 2.45 0.35
C ALA A 383 -4.10 2.32 -0.76
N SER A 384 -4.75 1.17 -0.89
CA SER A 384 -5.83 0.95 -1.86
C SER A 384 -7.24 1.29 -1.33
N HIS A 385 -7.43 1.29 -0.01
CA HIS A 385 -8.68 1.57 0.69
C HIS A 385 -8.44 2.54 1.86
N PRO A 386 -8.00 3.77 1.59
CA PRO A 386 -7.43 4.60 2.63
C PRO A 386 -8.54 5.22 3.51
N LEU A 387 -8.30 5.31 4.82
CA LEU A 387 -9.23 5.95 5.76
C LEU A 387 -9.32 7.47 5.53
N PHE A 388 -8.24 8.06 5.02
CA PHE A 388 -8.15 9.44 4.55
C PHE A 388 -7.65 9.43 3.11
N PRO A 389 -8.20 10.23 2.19
CA PRO A 389 -7.71 10.27 0.81
C PRO A 389 -6.19 10.42 0.77
N LEU A 390 -5.51 9.65 -0.08
CA LEU A 390 -4.05 9.76 -0.20
C LEU A 390 -3.60 11.15 -0.68
N SER A 391 -4.47 11.87 -1.40
CA SER A 391 -4.26 13.27 -1.76
C SER A 391 -4.27 14.24 -0.59
N ASP A 392 -4.87 13.84 0.55
CA ASP A 392 -4.92 14.58 1.81
C ASP A 392 -3.89 14.04 2.83
N THR A 393 -3.05 13.09 2.41
CA THR A 393 -1.99 12.49 3.24
C THR A 393 -0.66 13.17 2.94
N VAL A 394 -0.16 13.95 3.90
CA VAL A 394 1.06 14.78 3.74
C VAL A 394 2.32 13.92 3.64
N ALA A 395 2.45 12.96 4.55
CA ALA A 395 3.57 12.04 4.62
C ALA A 395 3.24 10.83 5.49
N ASP A 396 4.03 9.77 5.33
CA ASP A 396 4.10 8.64 6.26
C ASP A 396 5.49 8.55 6.93
N LEU A 397 5.49 8.36 8.25
CA LEU A 397 6.65 8.23 9.11
C LEU A 397 6.61 6.86 9.81
N ASN A 398 7.27 5.87 9.21
CA ASN A 398 7.22 4.48 9.65
C ASN A 398 8.29 4.12 10.70
N MET A 399 7.89 3.24 11.63
CA MET A 399 8.75 2.65 12.66
C MET A 399 8.75 1.12 12.53
N ASP A 400 9.92 0.58 12.19
CA ASP A 400 10.17 -0.84 12.03
C ASP A 400 11.59 -1.13 12.54
N VAL A 401 11.69 -1.99 13.57
CA VAL A 401 12.94 -2.33 14.29
C VAL A 401 13.57 -1.08 14.95
N MET A 402 13.11 -0.73 16.16
CA MET A 402 13.62 0.43 16.90
C MET A 402 14.92 0.12 17.67
N ASN A 403 15.72 1.16 17.95
CA ASN A 403 17.05 1.03 18.56
C ASN A 403 17.00 0.77 20.09
N VAL A 404 17.30 -0.46 20.51
CA VAL A 404 17.34 -0.89 21.92
C VAL A 404 18.74 -0.85 22.58
N TYR A 405 19.75 -0.29 21.91
CA TYR A 405 21.15 -0.37 22.31
C TYR A 405 21.76 0.95 22.83
N GLY A 406 20.96 2.02 22.94
CA GLY A 406 21.35 3.32 23.44
C GLY A 406 21.49 4.38 22.35
N GLU A 407 21.85 5.60 22.75
CA GLU A 407 21.97 6.74 21.84
C GLU A 407 23.07 6.54 20.80
N THR A 408 22.82 7.03 19.60
CA THR A 408 23.78 7.08 18.50
C THR A 408 24.13 8.53 18.16
N ARG A 409 25.26 8.72 17.47
CA ARG A 409 25.65 10.01 16.87
C ARG A 409 25.20 10.14 15.43
N ASP A 410 24.86 9.01 14.82
CA ASP A 410 24.34 8.88 13.46
C ASP A 410 22.96 8.22 13.46
N MET A 411 22.23 8.37 12.38
CA MET A 411 21.03 7.59 12.08
C MET A 411 21.01 7.26 10.59
N THR A 412 20.42 6.12 10.27
CA THR A 412 20.24 5.68 8.88
C THR A 412 18.79 5.90 8.48
N VAL A 413 18.55 6.35 7.26
CA VAL A 413 17.20 6.43 6.68
C VAL A 413 17.14 5.44 5.54
N ARG A 414 16.21 4.49 5.61
CA ARG A 414 16.03 3.51 4.54
C ARG A 414 15.56 4.26 3.28
N GLY A 415 16.24 4.04 2.15
CA GLY A 415 15.92 4.63 0.85
C GLY A 415 16.03 6.14 0.75
N GLN A 416 16.98 6.70 1.49
CA GLN A 416 17.31 8.13 1.52
C GLN A 416 17.25 8.83 0.14
N PHE A 417 16.84 10.10 0.18
CA PHE A 417 16.92 11.09 -0.91
C PHE A 417 15.90 10.92 -2.03
N MET A 418 14.71 10.43 -1.73
CA MET A 418 13.64 10.34 -2.73
C MET A 418 12.70 11.54 -2.69
N SER A 419 12.55 12.19 -1.53
CA SER A 419 11.66 13.34 -1.37
C SER A 419 12.22 14.38 -0.40
N THR A 420 11.69 15.60 -0.45
CA THR A 420 12.06 16.67 0.49
C THR A 420 11.68 16.35 1.94
N LEU A 421 10.94 15.25 2.20
CA LEU A 421 10.75 14.71 3.55
C LEU A 421 12.08 14.32 4.19
N ASP A 422 13.03 13.81 3.39
CA ASP A 422 14.40 13.52 3.81
C ASP A 422 15.11 14.78 4.34
N ASP A 423 14.83 15.95 3.77
CA ASP A 423 15.44 17.21 4.21
C ASP A 423 14.84 17.72 5.51
N ALA A 424 13.52 17.57 5.69
CA ALA A 424 12.87 17.87 6.97
C ALA A 424 13.45 17.01 8.10
N LEU A 425 13.65 15.71 7.86
CA LEU A 425 14.28 14.81 8.82
C LEU A 425 15.75 15.20 9.09
N LYS A 426 16.54 15.51 8.05
CA LYS A 426 17.94 15.96 8.23
C LYS A 426 18.03 17.24 9.05
N GLN A 427 17.16 18.21 8.83
CA GLN A 427 17.14 19.45 9.60
C GLN A 427 16.77 19.20 11.06
N ALA A 428 15.79 18.31 11.32
CA ALA A 428 15.47 17.87 12.68
C ALA A 428 16.65 17.15 13.35
N ALA A 429 17.32 16.24 12.65
CA ALA A 429 18.48 15.51 13.15
C ALA A 429 19.66 16.44 13.47
N GLN A 430 19.97 17.40 12.59
CA GLN A 430 21.03 18.39 12.82
C GLN A 430 20.80 19.20 14.10
N ARG A 431 19.56 19.57 14.40
CA ARG A 431 19.20 20.28 15.65
C ARG A 431 19.45 19.43 16.91
N GLN A 432 19.43 18.11 16.77
CA GLN A 432 19.75 17.15 17.83
C GLN A 432 21.22 16.71 17.83
N GLY A 433 22.07 17.29 16.96
CA GLY A 433 23.47 16.89 16.80
C GLY A 433 23.66 15.52 16.13
N LEU A 434 22.60 14.97 15.51
CA LEU A 434 22.62 13.70 14.81
C LEU A 434 23.03 13.87 13.34
N LYS A 435 23.81 12.90 12.84
CA LYS A 435 24.18 12.81 11.43
C LYS A 435 23.30 11.79 10.72
N ILE A 436 22.57 12.19 9.69
CA ILE A 436 21.89 11.23 8.82
C ILE A 436 22.90 10.66 7.81
N LEU A 437 23.07 9.34 7.82
CA LEU A 437 23.93 8.60 6.89
C LEU A 437 23.08 7.80 5.89
N PRO A 438 23.63 7.55 4.68
CA PRO A 438 23.00 6.63 3.74
C PRO A 438 23.01 5.20 4.27
N ASP A 439 22.09 4.39 3.74
CA ASP A 439 22.09 2.96 3.96
C ASP A 439 23.47 2.37 3.60
N ALA A 440 24.08 1.68 4.56
CA ALA A 440 25.39 1.04 4.39
C ALA A 440 25.32 -0.21 3.52
N GLU A 441 24.13 -0.80 3.35
CA GLU A 441 23.89 -2.03 2.59
C GLU A 441 22.78 -1.81 1.53
N PRO A 442 22.88 -0.79 0.66
CA PRO A 442 21.79 -0.38 -0.22
C PRO A 442 21.45 -1.44 -1.28
N GLU A 443 22.35 -2.39 -1.55
CA GLU A 443 22.10 -3.55 -2.41
C GLU A 443 21.01 -4.48 -1.87
N LYS A 444 20.71 -4.43 -0.56
CA LYS A 444 19.67 -5.27 0.04
C LYS A 444 18.28 -4.69 -0.19
N GLY A 445 18.18 -3.42 -0.59
CA GLY A 445 16.91 -2.77 -0.91
C GLY A 445 15.97 -2.69 0.30
N TYR A 446 16.49 -2.43 1.51
CA TYR A 446 15.69 -2.36 2.73
C TYR A 446 14.55 -1.33 2.67
N TYR A 447 14.69 -0.29 1.85
CA TYR A 447 13.62 0.70 1.61
C TYR A 447 12.31 0.05 1.15
N TYR A 448 12.38 -1.00 0.33
CA TYR A 448 11.17 -1.60 -0.18
C TYR A 448 10.50 -2.54 0.85
N ARG A 449 11.16 -2.85 1.97
CA ARG A 449 10.82 -3.97 2.86
C ARG A 449 10.09 -3.57 4.16
N ALA A 450 9.40 -2.43 4.16
CA ALA A 450 8.60 -2.01 5.31
C ALA A 450 7.40 -1.19 4.83
N ASP A 451 6.38 -1.04 5.69
CA ASP A 451 5.06 -0.51 5.33
C ASP A 451 5.06 0.87 4.65
N HIS A 452 5.99 1.76 4.99
CA HIS A 452 6.15 3.06 4.30
C HIS A 452 6.25 2.93 2.78
N PHE A 453 6.78 1.80 2.29
CA PHE A 453 6.92 1.58 0.87
C PHE A 453 5.56 1.53 0.15
N GLU A 454 4.51 0.99 0.76
CA GLU A 454 3.19 0.95 0.12
C GLU A 454 2.55 2.35 0.02
N PHE A 455 2.84 3.24 0.99
CA PHE A 455 2.51 4.66 0.89
C PHE A 455 3.30 5.35 -0.24
N ALA A 456 4.63 5.14 -0.28
CA ALA A 456 5.50 5.65 -1.35
C ALA A 456 5.09 5.14 -2.74
N LYS A 457 4.72 3.86 -2.83
CA LYS A 457 4.20 3.21 -4.04
C LYS A 457 2.94 3.90 -4.52
N ALA A 458 2.04 4.25 -3.60
CA ALA A 458 0.81 4.98 -3.89
C ALA A 458 0.99 6.50 -4.09
N GLY A 459 2.21 7.02 -3.93
CA GLY A 459 2.60 8.39 -4.26
C GLY A 459 2.69 9.35 -3.07
N VAL A 460 2.44 8.88 -1.85
CA VAL A 460 2.61 9.64 -0.60
C VAL A 460 4.10 9.64 -0.23
N PRO A 461 4.75 10.79 -0.02
CA PRO A 461 6.11 10.84 0.51
C PRO A 461 6.22 10.08 1.83
N ALA A 462 7.09 9.09 1.91
CA ALA A 462 7.17 8.21 3.07
C ALA A 462 8.62 7.88 3.41
N LEU A 463 8.91 7.68 4.69
CA LEU A 463 10.22 7.21 5.14
C LEU A 463 10.09 6.16 6.24
N SER A 464 11.13 5.34 6.37
CA SER A 464 11.34 4.49 7.53
C SER A 464 12.70 4.79 8.11
N ILE A 465 12.73 5.10 9.41
CA ILE A 465 13.97 5.31 10.13
C ILE A 465 14.61 3.96 10.48
N ASP A 466 15.94 3.94 10.56
CA ASP A 466 16.74 2.83 11.07
C ASP A 466 17.75 3.37 12.10
N GLY A 467 18.30 2.48 12.91
CA GLY A 467 19.37 2.82 13.85
C GLY A 467 20.63 3.35 13.15
N GLY A 468 21.39 4.15 13.88
CA GLY A 468 22.78 4.43 13.54
C GLY A 468 23.72 3.27 13.90
N THR A 469 25.00 3.41 13.55
CA THR A 469 26.04 2.45 13.91
C THR A 469 27.13 3.02 14.82
N ASP A 470 27.18 4.34 15.01
CA ASP A 470 28.08 5.07 15.91
C ASP A 470 27.38 5.30 17.26
N TYR A 471 27.44 4.30 18.13
CA TYR A 471 26.85 4.34 19.46
C TYR A 471 27.70 5.15 20.44
N VAL A 472 27.04 6.02 21.21
CA VAL A 472 27.69 6.82 22.24
C VAL A 472 28.29 5.90 23.31
N GLY A 473 29.58 6.07 23.59
CA GLY A 473 30.31 5.28 24.59
C GLY A 473 30.77 3.90 24.12
N GLN A 474 30.58 3.54 22.85
CA GLN A 474 31.03 2.26 22.28
C GLN A 474 32.20 2.45 21.30
N PRO A 475 33.06 1.43 21.10
CA PRO A 475 34.14 1.50 20.12
C PRO A 475 33.61 1.46 18.66
N PRO A 476 34.34 2.02 17.68
CA PRO A 476 33.97 1.94 16.28
C PRO A 476 33.69 0.50 15.82
N GLY A 477 32.64 0.31 15.01
CA GLY A 477 32.22 -1.00 14.50
C GLY A 477 31.35 -1.82 15.46
N TRP A 478 31.21 -1.42 16.73
CA TRP A 478 30.37 -2.13 17.69
C TRP A 478 28.89 -2.18 17.25
N GLY A 479 28.33 -1.06 16.77
CA GLY A 479 26.94 -1.00 16.32
C GLY A 479 26.66 -1.91 15.13
N LEU A 480 27.58 -1.96 14.16
CA LEU A 480 27.49 -2.88 13.02
C LEU A 480 27.55 -4.35 13.50
N ALA A 481 28.41 -4.66 14.47
CA ALA A 481 28.47 -5.99 15.06
C ALA A 481 27.18 -6.38 15.78
N GLN A 482 26.52 -5.45 16.50
CA GLN A 482 25.21 -5.69 17.11
C GLN A 482 24.13 -5.96 16.05
N ARG A 483 24.08 -5.15 14.98
CA ARG A 483 23.15 -5.36 13.87
C ARG A 483 23.35 -6.73 13.21
N GLN A 484 24.61 -7.10 12.93
CA GLN A 484 24.94 -8.41 12.36
C GLN A 484 24.57 -9.57 13.30
N ALA A 485 24.79 -9.42 14.60
CA ALA A 485 24.40 -10.41 15.60
C ALA A 485 22.87 -10.54 15.69
N TYR A 486 22.13 -9.42 15.69
CA TYR A 486 20.66 -9.42 15.65
C TYR A 486 20.14 -10.16 14.42
N VAL A 487 20.61 -9.83 13.21
CA VAL A 487 20.20 -10.52 11.98
C VAL A 487 20.55 -12.02 12.01
N ARG A 488 21.75 -12.37 12.49
CA ARG A 488 22.22 -13.75 12.55
C ARG A 488 21.49 -14.59 13.59
N ASP A 489 21.13 -14.03 14.75
CA ASP A 489 20.71 -14.83 15.90
C ASP A 489 19.24 -14.62 16.29
N ARG A 490 18.62 -13.47 15.94
CA ARG A 490 17.33 -13.03 16.51
C ARG A 490 16.28 -12.58 15.50
N TYR A 491 16.66 -11.83 14.47
CA TYR A 491 15.71 -11.36 13.44
C TYR A 491 14.94 -12.54 12.83
N HIS A 492 13.62 -12.46 12.83
CA HIS A 492 12.70 -13.51 12.39
C HIS A 492 12.94 -14.87 13.08
N LYS A 493 13.36 -14.88 14.36
CA LYS A 493 13.65 -16.10 15.13
C LYS A 493 13.02 -16.06 16.51
N PRO A 494 12.81 -17.23 17.14
CA PRO A 494 12.30 -17.31 18.52
C PRO A 494 13.15 -16.60 19.57
N ALA A 495 14.39 -16.21 19.24
CA ALA A 495 15.29 -15.50 20.14
C ALA A 495 15.10 -13.97 20.14
N ASP A 496 14.19 -13.41 19.33
CA ASP A 496 13.79 -12.00 19.44
C ASP A 496 12.85 -11.77 20.63
N VAL A 497 13.42 -11.88 21.83
CA VAL A 497 12.74 -11.76 23.12
C VAL A 497 13.17 -10.49 23.85
N TYR A 498 12.26 -9.93 24.66
CA TYR A 498 12.54 -8.76 25.48
C TYR A 498 13.67 -9.00 26.48
N GLU A 499 14.58 -8.03 26.62
CA GLU A 499 15.61 -8.05 27.66
C GLU A 499 15.55 -6.81 28.55
N ALA A 500 15.58 -7.03 29.86
CA ALA A 500 15.58 -5.94 30.84
C ALA A 500 16.86 -5.08 30.79
N SER A 501 17.96 -5.62 30.25
CA SER A 501 19.27 -4.97 30.10
C SER A 501 19.32 -3.92 28.99
N TRP A 502 18.32 -3.85 28.11
CA TRP A 502 18.33 -2.91 26.99
C TRP A 502 18.41 -1.46 27.44
N ASN A 503 19.15 -0.67 26.66
CA ASN A 503 19.26 0.77 26.84
C ASN A 503 18.30 1.48 25.87
N LEU A 504 17.11 1.80 26.34
CA LEU A 504 16.05 2.38 25.51
C LEU A 504 16.18 3.89 25.29
N ALA A 505 17.32 4.50 25.67
CA ALA A 505 17.65 5.86 25.27
C ALA A 505 17.69 6.00 23.73
N GLY A 506 18.07 4.94 23.01
CA GLY A 506 18.02 4.88 21.54
C GLY A 506 16.60 5.07 20.99
N ILE A 507 15.63 4.31 21.50
CA ILE A 507 14.21 4.49 21.12
C ILE A 507 13.76 5.91 21.40
N ARG A 508 14.03 6.44 22.61
CA ARG A 508 13.61 7.81 22.97
C ARG A 508 14.21 8.87 22.04
N GLN A 509 15.48 8.75 21.68
CA GLN A 509 16.15 9.62 20.70
C GLN A 509 15.47 9.56 19.32
N GLN A 510 15.13 8.35 18.84
CA GLN A 510 14.40 8.17 17.58
C GLN A 510 12.99 8.79 17.62
N LEU A 511 12.26 8.63 18.73
CA LEU A 511 10.94 9.23 18.90
C LEU A 511 10.98 10.75 18.95
N GLU A 512 12.01 11.33 19.57
CA GLU A 512 12.20 12.78 19.58
C GLU A 512 12.42 13.33 18.17
N LEU A 513 13.26 12.66 17.37
CA LEU A 513 13.46 13.00 15.97
C LEU A 513 12.16 12.91 15.17
N LEU A 514 11.44 11.78 15.26
CA LEU A 514 10.17 11.55 14.57
C LEU A 514 9.08 12.55 14.99
N TYR A 515 9.03 12.92 16.27
CA TYR A 515 8.10 13.92 16.77
C TYR A 515 8.42 15.30 16.22
N VAL A 516 9.68 15.76 16.27
CA VAL A 516 10.06 17.08 15.72
C VAL A 516 9.72 17.14 14.23
N THR A 517 10.13 16.13 13.45
CA THR A 517 9.82 16.08 12.02
C THR A 517 8.32 16.09 11.73
N GLY A 518 7.54 15.23 12.40
CA GLY A 518 6.10 15.21 12.15
C GLY A 518 5.36 16.44 12.70
N ARG A 519 5.83 17.09 13.76
CA ARG A 519 5.25 18.36 14.24
C ARG A 519 5.45 19.48 13.24
N GLU A 520 6.63 19.56 12.63
CA GLU A 520 6.89 20.53 11.56
C GLU A 520 5.97 20.31 10.35
N LEU A 521 5.78 19.05 9.96
CA LEU A 521 4.84 18.69 8.89
C LEU A 521 3.38 18.97 9.28
N ALA A 522 3.01 18.71 10.53
CA ALA A 522 1.63 18.87 10.99
C ALA A 522 1.25 20.35 11.19
N ASP A 523 2.20 21.22 11.55
CA ASP A 523 1.95 22.65 11.80
C ASP A 523 2.25 23.56 10.62
N GLY A 524 3.15 23.13 9.73
CA GLY A 524 3.56 23.88 8.54
C GLY A 524 2.50 23.94 7.45
N SER A 525 2.73 24.80 6.45
CA SER A 525 1.94 24.85 5.22
C SER A 525 2.47 23.92 4.14
N ASP A 526 3.76 23.58 4.19
CA ASP A 526 4.44 22.91 3.10
C ASP A 526 4.13 21.42 3.06
N TRP A 527 4.17 20.87 1.85
CA TRP A 527 4.01 19.45 1.56
C TRP A 527 5.33 18.91 1.05
N PRO A 528 5.82 17.78 1.59
CA PRO A 528 6.98 17.12 1.01
C PRO A 528 6.74 16.80 -0.46
N ALA A 529 7.75 17.03 -1.29
CA ALA A 529 7.71 16.79 -2.73
C ALA A 529 8.76 15.75 -3.09
N TRP A 530 8.46 14.90 -4.07
CA TRP A 530 9.46 14.03 -4.67
C TRP A 530 10.53 14.88 -5.38
N TYR A 531 11.82 14.56 -5.21
CA TYR A 531 12.86 15.29 -5.94
C TYR A 531 12.70 15.06 -7.45
N SER A 532 13.18 15.99 -8.29
CA SER A 532 13.05 15.89 -9.75
C SER A 532 13.64 14.60 -10.34
N ALA A 533 14.71 14.07 -9.74
CA ALA A 533 15.30 12.77 -10.10
C ALA A 533 14.38 11.57 -9.79
N TYR A 534 13.49 11.73 -8.81
CA TYR A 534 12.56 10.73 -8.29
C TYR A 534 11.07 11.11 -8.52
N GLY A 535 10.81 12.12 -9.34
CA GLY A 535 9.45 12.62 -9.63
C GLY A 535 8.70 11.70 -10.59
N ASP A 536 8.37 12.19 -11.79
CA ASP A 536 7.70 11.41 -12.84
C ASP A 536 8.48 10.16 -13.33
N ARG A 537 9.69 9.94 -12.81
CA ARG A 537 10.66 8.93 -13.25
C ARG A 537 10.97 7.86 -12.19
N THR A 538 10.31 7.85 -11.03
CA THR A 538 10.51 6.75 -10.07
C THR A 538 9.97 5.42 -10.61
N PRO A 539 10.75 4.32 -10.47
CA PRO A 539 10.38 2.98 -10.95
C PRO A 539 8.96 2.50 -10.60
N TRP A 540 8.52 2.72 -9.35
CA TRP A 540 7.19 2.30 -8.90
C TRP A 540 6.06 3.24 -9.37
N ARG A 541 6.32 4.53 -9.60
CA ARG A 541 5.30 5.44 -10.18
C ARG A 541 5.09 5.14 -11.66
N TYR A 542 6.11 4.71 -12.41
CA TYR A 542 5.94 4.18 -13.77
C TYR A 542 5.07 2.92 -13.76
N VAL A 543 5.34 2.00 -12.83
CA VAL A 543 4.55 0.79 -12.58
C VAL A 543 3.08 1.10 -12.27
N MET A 544 2.81 2.08 -11.41
CA MET A 544 1.45 2.51 -11.04
C MET A 544 0.74 3.30 -12.16
N ARG A 545 1.49 3.87 -13.11
CA ARG A 545 0.96 4.56 -14.32
C ARG A 545 0.58 3.62 -15.44
N GLN A 546 1.09 2.38 -15.45
CA GLN A 546 0.63 1.41 -16.43
C GLN A 546 -0.86 1.19 -16.20
N PRO A 547 -1.73 1.31 -17.22
CA PRO A 547 -3.08 0.83 -17.08
C PRO A 547 -2.96 -0.63 -16.67
N GLN A 548 -3.29 -0.94 -15.41
CA GLN A 548 -3.58 -2.32 -15.05
C GLN A 548 -4.57 -2.75 -16.11
N SER A 549 -4.24 -3.80 -16.85
CA SER A 549 -5.12 -4.41 -17.82
C SER A 549 -6.35 -4.88 -17.07
N ARG A 550 -7.28 -3.94 -16.83
CA ARG A 550 -8.61 -4.16 -16.30
C ARG A 550 -9.36 -4.83 -17.43
N CYS A 551 -9.09 -6.11 -17.61
CA CYS A 551 -10.11 -7.03 -18.06
C CYS A 551 -11.16 -7.03 -16.95
N PHE A 552 -12.05 -6.03 -16.93
CA PHE A 552 -13.30 -6.09 -16.17
C PHE A 552 -14.13 -7.22 -16.80
N GLY A 553 -13.79 -8.45 -16.40
CA GLY A 553 -14.57 -9.62 -16.68
C GLY A 553 -15.82 -9.53 -15.82
N ARG A 554 -16.94 -9.10 -16.42
CA ARG A 554 -18.32 -9.65 -16.36
C ARG A 554 -18.87 -10.36 -15.10
N HIS A 555 -18.18 -10.43 -13.96
CA HIS A 555 -18.43 -11.44 -12.92
C HIS A 555 -18.93 -10.88 -11.59
N SER A 556 -18.72 -9.60 -11.27
CA SER A 556 -19.26 -9.00 -10.04
C SER A 556 -20.79 -8.85 -10.09
N MET A 557 -21.34 -8.47 -11.23
CA MET A 557 -22.79 -8.29 -11.40
C MET A 557 -23.56 -9.62 -11.43
N ALA A 558 -22.95 -10.71 -11.91
CA ALA A 558 -23.57 -12.03 -11.92
C ALA A 558 -23.87 -12.55 -10.50
N ARG A 559 -23.02 -12.23 -9.51
CA ARG A 559 -23.21 -12.62 -8.11
C ARG A 559 -24.30 -11.80 -7.41
N LEU A 560 -24.38 -10.50 -7.69
CA LEU A 560 -25.44 -9.62 -7.14
C LEU A 560 -26.81 -9.93 -7.78
N VAL A 561 -26.85 -10.17 -9.09
CA VAL A 561 -28.05 -10.62 -9.81
C VAL A 561 -28.51 -11.99 -9.33
N ALA A 562 -27.60 -12.93 -9.06
CA ALA A 562 -27.94 -14.22 -8.47
C ALA A 562 -28.50 -14.08 -7.05
N ALA A 563 -27.93 -13.22 -6.21
CA ALA A 563 -28.42 -12.99 -4.85
C ALA A 563 -29.81 -12.33 -4.81
N VAL A 564 -30.07 -11.35 -5.69
CA VAL A 564 -31.38 -10.71 -5.83
C VAL A 564 -32.41 -11.66 -6.47
N ALA A 565 -32.00 -12.48 -7.44
CA ALA A 565 -32.86 -13.51 -8.03
C ALA A 565 -33.24 -14.59 -7.01
N LEU A 566 -32.31 -15.02 -6.13
CA LEU A 566 -32.60 -15.96 -5.03
C LEU A 566 -33.51 -15.36 -3.96
N ALA A 567 -33.43 -14.05 -3.69
CA ALA A 567 -34.33 -13.37 -2.76
C ALA A 567 -35.75 -13.21 -3.33
N LEU A 568 -35.90 -13.08 -4.66
CA LEU A 568 -37.21 -12.96 -5.33
C LEU A 568 -37.93 -14.31 -5.51
N VAL A 569 -37.21 -15.44 -5.51
CA VAL A 569 -37.79 -16.80 -5.56
C VAL A 569 -38.44 -17.23 -4.23
N ALA A 570 -38.19 -16.50 -3.13
CA ALA A 570 -38.77 -16.78 -1.81
C ALA A 570 -40.14 -16.12 -1.56
N VAL A 571 -40.72 -15.44 -2.55
CA VAL A 571 -42.07 -14.86 -2.44
C VAL A 571 -43.09 -15.94 -2.87
N PRO A 572 -44.08 -16.31 -2.02
CA PRO A 572 -45.08 -17.30 -2.40
C PRO A 572 -45.85 -16.83 -3.65
N GLU A 573 -46.20 -17.77 -4.52
CA GLU A 573 -46.98 -17.55 -5.75
C GLU A 573 -48.31 -16.84 -5.45
N GLY A 574 -48.27 -15.51 -5.37
CA GLY A 574 -49.43 -14.66 -5.49
C GLY A 574 -49.78 -14.58 -6.97
N SER A 575 -50.93 -15.14 -7.34
CA SER A 575 -51.62 -14.95 -8.63
C SER A 575 -51.22 -13.63 -9.28
N ALA A 576 -50.52 -13.69 -10.41
CA ALA A 576 -50.17 -12.57 -11.27
C ALA A 576 -51.42 -11.97 -11.95
N ALA A 577 -52.31 -11.39 -11.15
CA ALA A 577 -53.26 -10.39 -11.61
C ALA A 577 -52.56 -9.05 -11.39
N GLY A 578 -52.23 -8.33 -12.47
CA GLY A 578 -51.52 -7.05 -12.42
C GLY A 578 -52.16 -6.16 -11.34
N PRO A 579 -51.46 -5.83 -10.25
CA PRO A 579 -52.11 -5.22 -9.10
C PRO A 579 -52.60 -3.84 -9.50
N LEU A 580 -53.92 -3.68 -9.51
CA LEU A 580 -54.53 -2.36 -9.50
C LEU A 580 -54.21 -1.71 -8.15
N GLY A 581 -53.87 -0.42 -8.16
CA GLY A 581 -53.49 0.32 -6.97
C GLY A 581 -52.03 0.75 -6.95
N PHE A 582 -51.50 1.01 -5.74
CA PHE A 582 -50.16 1.54 -5.54
C PHE A 582 -49.09 0.45 -5.58
N TYR A 583 -47.94 0.77 -6.15
CA TYR A 583 -46.77 -0.09 -6.14
C TYR A 583 -45.48 0.71 -5.95
N VAL A 584 -44.48 0.03 -5.41
CA VAL A 584 -43.09 0.49 -5.35
C VAL A 584 -42.19 -0.55 -6.00
N GLY A 585 -41.13 -0.10 -6.64
CA GLY A 585 -40.19 -0.97 -7.32
C GLY A 585 -38.81 -0.34 -7.40
N GLY A 586 -37.83 -1.14 -7.78
CA GLY A 586 -36.48 -0.66 -8.01
C GLY A 586 -35.75 -1.48 -9.06
N ALA A 587 -34.70 -0.90 -9.61
CA ALA A 587 -33.77 -1.58 -10.51
C ALA A 587 -32.35 -1.16 -10.16
N ILE A 588 -31.41 -2.09 -10.29
CA ILE A 588 -29.97 -1.83 -10.23
C ILE A 588 -29.40 -2.22 -11.58
N GLY A 589 -28.52 -1.40 -12.12
CA GLY A 589 -27.88 -1.65 -13.39
C GLY A 589 -26.52 -0.95 -13.48
N GLU A 590 -25.96 -0.96 -14.67
CA GLU A 590 -24.71 -0.28 -14.98
C GLU A 590 -25.03 0.93 -15.87
N ALA A 591 -24.54 2.10 -15.49
CA ALA A 591 -24.61 3.30 -16.31
C ALA A 591 -23.22 3.60 -16.88
N ARG A 592 -23.15 3.82 -18.19
CA ARG A 592 -21.97 4.37 -18.85
C ARG A 592 -22.13 5.88 -18.95
N VAL A 593 -21.26 6.62 -18.27
CA VAL A 593 -21.20 8.08 -18.33
C VAL A 593 -20.04 8.45 -19.24
N GLU A 594 -20.37 9.09 -20.37
CA GLU A 594 -19.40 9.62 -21.33
C GLU A 594 -19.43 11.15 -21.31
N ALA A 595 -18.28 11.77 -21.06
CA ALA A 595 -18.08 13.21 -21.19
C ALA A 595 -17.08 13.47 -22.32
N GLY A 596 -17.60 13.99 -23.44
CA GLY A 596 -16.83 14.32 -24.64
C GLY A 596 -16.43 15.80 -24.71
N THR A 597 -15.35 16.07 -25.42
CA THR A 597 -14.61 17.35 -25.42
C THR A 597 -15.15 18.46 -26.34
N SER A 598 -16.36 18.32 -26.88
CA SER A 598 -16.95 19.35 -27.75
C SER A 598 -17.48 20.59 -27.01
N SER A 599 -17.49 20.60 -25.67
CA SER A 599 -18.25 21.61 -24.88
C SER A 599 -17.46 22.32 -23.78
N PHE A 600 -16.18 22.01 -23.55
CA PHE A 600 -15.40 22.60 -22.46
C PHE A 600 -13.99 22.98 -22.90
N THR A 601 -13.81 24.24 -23.28
CA THR A 601 -12.52 24.84 -23.63
C THR A 601 -12.07 25.74 -22.49
N ILE A 602 -10.99 25.39 -21.79
CA ILE A 602 -10.37 26.26 -20.78
C ILE A 602 -9.16 26.93 -21.45
N GLY A 603 -9.38 28.10 -22.06
CA GLY A 603 -8.34 28.84 -22.77
C GLY A 603 -7.93 28.21 -24.13
N ALA A 604 -7.18 28.98 -24.92
CA ALA A 604 -7.01 28.78 -26.36
C ALA A 604 -6.20 27.53 -26.80
N SER A 605 -5.78 26.63 -25.89
CA SER A 605 -4.95 25.47 -26.26
C SER A 605 -5.13 24.22 -25.40
N GLN A 606 -6.12 24.16 -24.50
CA GLN A 606 -6.23 23.04 -23.56
C GLN A 606 -7.58 22.33 -23.64
N SER A 607 -7.51 21.03 -23.95
CA SER A 607 -8.65 20.13 -23.98
C SER A 607 -8.54 19.15 -22.80
N PHE A 608 -9.62 18.98 -22.05
CA PHE A 608 -9.82 17.74 -21.28
C PHE A 608 -9.70 16.55 -22.26
N ARG A 609 -9.27 15.36 -21.83
CA ARG A 609 -9.46 14.14 -22.64
C ARG A 609 -10.81 13.52 -22.34
N ASP A 610 -11.43 12.91 -23.35
CA ASP A 610 -12.72 12.23 -23.23
C ASP A 610 -12.70 11.24 -22.07
N PHE A 611 -13.72 11.30 -21.22
CA PHE A 611 -13.89 10.45 -20.06
C PHE A 611 -15.08 9.52 -20.29
N SER A 612 -14.86 8.21 -20.16
CA SER A 612 -15.90 7.18 -20.25
C SER A 612 -15.73 6.21 -19.09
N GLN A 613 -16.63 6.24 -18.11
CA GLN A 613 -16.65 5.28 -17.01
C GLN A 613 -18.01 4.61 -16.84
N ASN A 614 -17.97 3.35 -16.42
CA ASN A 614 -19.15 2.60 -16.02
C ASN A 614 -19.28 2.66 -14.50
N HIS A 615 -20.47 2.98 -14.00
CA HIS A 615 -20.77 3.03 -12.56
C HIS A 615 -22.05 2.24 -12.26
N SER A 616 -22.17 1.75 -11.02
CA SER A 616 -23.43 1.20 -10.54
C SER A 616 -24.48 2.30 -10.51
N ALA A 617 -25.62 2.03 -11.13
CA ALA A 617 -26.77 2.91 -11.16
C ALA A 617 -27.96 2.23 -10.51
N PHE A 618 -28.82 3.02 -9.88
CA PHE A 618 -30.07 2.51 -9.34
C PHE A 618 -31.23 3.41 -9.71
N LYS A 619 -32.41 2.80 -9.77
CA LYS A 619 -33.68 3.45 -10.00
C LYS A 619 -34.66 3.05 -8.92
N LEU A 620 -35.34 4.02 -8.34
CA LEU A 620 -36.47 3.82 -7.44
C LEU A 620 -37.75 4.29 -8.13
N ILE A 621 -38.81 3.49 -8.04
CA ILE A 621 -40.09 3.72 -8.71
C ILE A 621 -41.20 3.69 -7.66
N THR A 622 -42.11 4.64 -7.76
CA THR A 622 -43.43 4.57 -7.12
C THR A 622 -44.49 4.87 -8.17
N GLY A 623 -45.58 4.11 -8.17
CA GLY A 623 -46.63 4.27 -9.18
C GLY A 623 -48.00 3.90 -8.67
N ILE A 624 -49.01 4.31 -9.43
CA ILE A 624 -50.40 3.92 -9.23
C ILE A 624 -50.99 3.45 -10.55
N ARG A 625 -51.60 2.27 -10.55
CA ARG A 625 -52.34 1.70 -11.68
C ARG A 625 -53.84 1.70 -11.37
N PRO A 626 -54.56 2.81 -11.62
CA PRO A 626 -55.99 2.90 -11.30
C PRO A 626 -56.88 2.05 -12.21
N LEU A 627 -56.42 1.75 -13.44
CA LEU A 627 -57.15 0.97 -14.43
C LEU A 627 -56.23 -0.09 -15.06
N PRO A 628 -56.77 -1.22 -15.57
CA PRO A 628 -55.95 -2.26 -16.21
C PRO A 628 -55.13 -1.72 -17.39
N ILE A 629 -55.61 -0.68 -18.06
CA ILE A 629 -54.97 -0.09 -19.24
C ILE A 629 -54.10 1.13 -18.94
N VAL A 630 -54.12 1.72 -17.75
CA VAL A 630 -53.41 2.99 -17.46
C VAL A 630 -52.67 2.94 -16.11
N SER A 631 -51.40 3.37 -16.10
CA SER A 631 -50.62 3.62 -14.89
C SER A 631 -49.92 4.98 -14.94
N VAL A 632 -49.63 5.54 -13.77
CA VAL A 632 -48.78 6.72 -13.59
C VAL A 632 -47.63 6.36 -12.66
N GLU A 633 -46.40 6.68 -13.06
CA GLU A 633 -45.17 6.41 -12.32
C GLU A 633 -44.36 7.69 -12.07
N LEU A 634 -43.83 7.80 -10.86
CA LEU A 634 -42.71 8.67 -10.50
C LEU A 634 -41.48 7.81 -10.28
N SER A 635 -40.33 8.24 -10.79
CA SER A 635 -39.08 7.54 -10.49
C SER A 635 -37.90 8.48 -10.29
N TYR A 636 -37.03 8.09 -9.38
CA TYR A 636 -35.72 8.69 -9.13
C TYR A 636 -34.64 7.78 -9.69
N LEU A 637 -33.66 8.35 -10.38
CA LEU A 637 -32.53 7.66 -10.98
C LEU A 637 -31.24 8.27 -10.46
N ASP A 638 -30.31 7.42 -10.05
CA ASP A 638 -28.94 7.79 -9.73
C ASP A 638 -28.00 7.01 -10.66
N PHE A 639 -27.22 7.73 -11.45
CA PHE A 639 -26.30 7.14 -12.42
C PHE A 639 -24.88 6.96 -11.85
N GLY A 640 -24.68 7.24 -10.56
CA GLY A 640 -23.40 7.07 -9.87
C GLY A 640 -22.54 8.33 -9.81
N HIS A 641 -21.36 8.16 -9.21
CA HIS A 641 -20.36 9.21 -8.98
C HIS A 641 -19.01 8.84 -9.65
N PRO A 642 -18.95 8.75 -10.99
CA PRO A 642 -17.70 8.47 -11.68
C PRO A 642 -16.69 9.61 -11.47
N THR A 643 -15.52 9.26 -10.92
CA THR A 643 -14.39 10.17 -10.72
C THR A 643 -13.27 9.87 -11.72
N GLY A 644 -12.79 10.90 -12.40
CA GLY A 644 -11.81 10.79 -13.47
C GLY A 644 -10.62 11.73 -13.30
N TYR A 645 -9.43 11.21 -13.62
CA TYR A 645 -8.23 12.00 -13.80
C TYR A 645 -8.05 12.27 -15.30
N SER A 646 -7.97 13.54 -15.71
CA SER A 646 -7.66 13.90 -17.08
C SER A 646 -6.39 14.75 -17.13
N LEU A 647 -5.41 14.25 -17.89
CA LEU A 647 -4.19 14.97 -18.20
C LEU A 647 -4.46 15.87 -19.42
N ALA A 648 -4.90 17.10 -19.17
CA ALA A 648 -4.85 18.16 -20.16
C ALA A 648 -3.46 18.80 -20.08
N SER A 649 -2.53 18.43 -20.97
CA SER A 649 -1.23 19.11 -21.01
C SER A 649 -1.45 20.61 -21.30
N PRO A 650 -0.91 21.53 -20.48
CA PRO A 650 0.15 21.36 -19.50
C PRO A 650 -0.37 21.61 -18.06
N GLY A 651 -1.28 20.77 -17.56
CA GLY A 651 -1.88 20.90 -16.24
C GLY A 651 -2.57 19.60 -15.77
N PHE A 652 -3.00 19.59 -14.51
CA PHE A 652 -3.73 18.46 -13.92
C PHE A 652 -5.19 18.86 -13.69
N GLY A 653 -6.11 18.04 -14.20
CA GLY A 653 -7.55 18.20 -14.01
C GLY A 653 -8.13 16.98 -13.29
N THR A 654 -8.83 17.18 -12.18
CA THR A 654 -9.78 16.18 -11.65
C THR A 654 -11.18 16.57 -12.07
N ALA A 655 -11.99 15.59 -12.46
CA ALA A 655 -13.42 15.79 -12.70
C ALA A 655 -14.20 14.75 -11.88
N ASP A 656 -15.05 15.24 -10.98
CA ASP A 656 -16.13 14.47 -10.37
C ASP A 656 -17.41 14.77 -11.14
N VAL A 657 -18.02 13.73 -11.70
CA VAL A 657 -19.29 13.85 -12.42
C VAL A 657 -20.33 13.09 -11.63
N SER A 658 -21.46 13.72 -11.36
CA SER A 658 -22.65 13.05 -10.83
C SER A 658 -23.85 13.36 -11.68
N MET A 659 -24.68 12.36 -11.94
CA MET A 659 -25.92 12.53 -12.69
C MET A 659 -27.09 11.90 -11.94
N LYS A 660 -28.11 12.72 -11.72
CA LYS A 660 -29.35 12.33 -11.05
C LYS A 660 -30.54 12.70 -11.92
N GLY A 661 -31.58 11.89 -11.88
CA GLY A 661 -32.77 12.08 -12.71
C GLY A 661 -34.04 11.86 -11.92
N ALA A 662 -35.09 12.60 -12.29
CA ALA A 662 -36.45 12.32 -11.87
C ALA A 662 -37.34 12.24 -13.12
N THR A 663 -38.24 11.26 -13.18
CA THR A 663 -39.22 11.15 -14.26
C THR A 663 -40.63 10.99 -13.72
N ALA A 664 -41.59 11.57 -14.45
CA ALA A 664 -43.02 11.42 -14.23
C ALA A 664 -43.64 10.93 -15.53
N THR A 665 -44.18 9.72 -15.54
CA THR A 665 -44.56 9.02 -16.77
C THR A 665 -45.92 8.35 -16.66
N GLY A 666 -46.75 8.50 -17.69
CA GLY A 666 -47.95 7.69 -17.92
C GLY A 666 -47.61 6.47 -18.77
N LEU A 667 -48.20 5.33 -18.42
CA LEU A 667 -48.11 4.07 -19.16
C LEU A 667 -49.50 3.69 -19.66
N LEU A 668 -49.60 3.31 -20.93
CA LEU A 668 -50.79 2.78 -21.57
C LEU A 668 -50.54 1.32 -21.96
N PHE A 669 -51.24 0.39 -21.34
CA PHE A 669 -51.06 -1.05 -21.55
C PHE A 669 -51.98 -1.55 -22.68
N LEU A 670 -51.41 -2.35 -23.58
CA LEU A 670 -52.13 -3.06 -24.63
C LEU A 670 -52.62 -4.40 -24.07
N PRO A 671 -53.90 -4.75 -24.21
CA PRO A 671 -54.46 -5.99 -23.68
C PRO A 671 -54.10 -7.17 -24.59
N ILE A 672 -52.85 -7.64 -24.53
CA ILE A 672 -52.38 -8.83 -25.25
C ILE A 672 -52.34 -10.01 -24.25
N PRO A 673 -53.02 -11.13 -24.54
CA PRO A 673 -52.93 -12.32 -23.70
C PRO A 673 -51.48 -12.81 -23.56
N LEU A 674 -51.07 -13.15 -22.33
CA LEU A 674 -49.75 -13.70 -21.97
C LEU A 674 -48.54 -12.75 -22.07
N VAL A 675 -48.68 -11.56 -22.65
CA VAL A 675 -47.60 -10.57 -22.78
C VAL A 675 -48.12 -9.18 -22.43
N GLU A 676 -47.51 -8.53 -21.45
CA GLU A 676 -47.84 -7.15 -21.11
C GLU A 676 -47.01 -6.17 -21.95
N ALA A 677 -47.61 -5.67 -23.03
CA ALA A 677 -47.03 -4.61 -23.85
C ALA A 677 -47.59 -3.25 -23.40
N TYR A 678 -46.74 -2.22 -23.33
CA TYR A 678 -47.19 -0.87 -22.97
C TYR A 678 -46.44 0.22 -23.75
N ALA A 679 -47.13 1.32 -24.00
CA ALA A 679 -46.54 2.58 -24.43
C ALA A 679 -46.29 3.47 -23.20
N LYS A 680 -45.14 4.15 -23.14
CA LYS A 680 -44.78 5.02 -22.02
C LYS A 680 -44.42 6.41 -22.53
N ALA A 681 -45.01 7.44 -21.93
CA ALA A 681 -44.74 8.83 -22.25
C ALA A 681 -44.75 9.69 -20.98
N GLY A 682 -43.93 10.73 -20.93
CA GLY A 682 -43.87 11.60 -19.76
C GLY A 682 -42.75 12.61 -19.81
N LEU A 683 -42.53 13.26 -18.66
CA LEU A 683 -41.52 14.28 -18.48
C LEU A 683 -40.35 13.72 -17.67
N ALA A 684 -39.14 14.10 -18.06
CA ALA A 684 -37.91 13.75 -17.37
C ALA A 684 -37.13 15.04 -17.07
N ARG A 685 -36.63 15.15 -15.84
CA ARG A 685 -35.65 16.16 -15.45
C ARG A 685 -34.37 15.44 -15.05
N MET A 686 -33.30 15.71 -15.79
CA MET A 686 -31.95 15.25 -15.48
C MET A 686 -31.15 16.44 -14.91
N GLN A 687 -30.33 16.18 -13.90
CA GLN A 687 -29.37 17.12 -13.37
C GLN A 687 -28.01 16.45 -13.36
N GLY A 688 -27.08 17.00 -14.14
CA GLY A 688 -25.66 16.65 -14.09
C GLY A 688 -24.91 17.72 -13.30
N THR A 689 -24.06 17.30 -12.37
CA THR A 689 -23.10 18.17 -11.70
C THR A 689 -21.71 17.72 -12.09
N VAL A 690 -20.88 18.66 -12.51
CA VAL A 690 -19.47 18.43 -12.81
C VAL A 690 -18.64 19.33 -11.90
N HIS A 691 -17.85 18.74 -11.02
CA HIS A 691 -16.84 19.45 -10.26
C HIS A 691 -15.49 19.20 -10.94
N ALA A 692 -15.00 20.20 -11.66
CA ALA A 692 -13.69 20.15 -12.29
C ALA A 692 -12.70 21.05 -11.53
N THR A 693 -11.60 20.48 -11.06
CA THR A 693 -10.49 21.23 -10.45
C THR A 693 -9.33 21.20 -11.43
N TYR A 694 -8.86 22.37 -11.87
CA TYR A 694 -7.75 22.51 -12.81
C TYR A 694 -6.59 23.28 -12.16
N CYS A 695 -5.40 22.68 -12.14
CA CYS A 695 -4.15 23.34 -11.78
C CYS A 695 -3.32 23.62 -13.03
N GLY A 696 -3.20 24.90 -13.40
CA GLY A 696 -2.26 25.37 -14.44
C GLY A 696 -0.85 25.58 -13.87
N ILE A 697 0.17 25.33 -14.69
CA ILE A 697 1.60 25.43 -14.31
C ILE A 697 1.97 26.81 -13.74
N ASP A 698 1.30 27.88 -14.15
CA ASP A 698 1.65 29.25 -13.73
C ASP A 698 1.09 29.64 -12.35
N ASN A 699 0.16 28.88 -11.77
CA ASN A 699 -0.52 29.24 -10.50
C ASN A 699 -0.02 28.47 -9.26
N CYS A 700 0.94 27.55 -9.43
CA CYS A 700 1.71 27.01 -8.31
C CYS A 700 3.03 27.80 -8.23
N ALA A 701 3.01 28.86 -7.42
CA ALA A 701 4.03 29.90 -7.34
C ALA A 701 5.49 29.39 -7.33
N PHE A 702 6.19 29.60 -8.45
CA PHE A 702 7.62 29.82 -8.45
C PHE A 702 7.87 31.32 -8.21
N GLY A 703 8.36 31.67 -7.02
CA GLY A 703 8.93 33.00 -6.76
C GLY A 703 10.25 33.21 -7.51
N PRO A 704 10.66 34.46 -7.80
CA PRO A 704 11.52 34.78 -8.95
C PRO A 704 13.02 34.86 -8.59
N PRO A 705 13.86 35.16 -9.60
CA PRO A 705 14.71 34.26 -10.38
C PRO A 705 15.98 33.76 -9.67
#